data_AF-A0A825SI51-F1
#
_entry.id   AF-A0A825SI51-F1
#
_cell.length_a   1.000
_cell.length_b   1.000
_cell.length_c   1.000
_cell.angle_alpha   90.00
_cell.angle_beta   90.00
_cell.angle_gamma   90.00
#
_symmetry.space_group_name_H-M   'P 1'
#
loop_
_entity.id
_entity.type
_entity.pdbx_description
1 polymer ?
#
loop_
_entity_poly.entity_id
_entity_poly.type
_entity_poly.pdbx_seq_one_letter_code
_entity_poly.pdbx_strand_id
1 'polypeptide(L)'
;MMVGSGEFFTKTFDGQGFTLKNINIDITNWGSVGIFASASSGANFKNINVDYMGGGINAKGTRWVGGFIGTSYMRFGPSFSNISLSNIGSINGYDDYEGYPTTIGGFAGRVDNATFSNISLNKIGSINSGGSVGPVGGFAGSAYNNTFSNISLNEIGNISGNSNFKYAFSSIGGFVGESMDSTFSNISLNKIGNISGNSETNTIYVGGFVGYANEKNNFSDIIIKKIENISSISNNCSHSGGFAGGGLMGGKFERIFLENIANINSTSKSKSAYAGGFIGNNISYYTTYYNEKFIFDVNNISLKGVSNITSKAENAYAGGFAGFFIEKRKVEDYDGSKNGYSYKINLKNIYMYFDEDAKITANNNKNNFTGKFYGGMEDIKEIAFDNIHIYYKKDTLTNATADDKYLNKQDFNKNANNVNKINAYAYSDSNKEQAYENFINHVNTISKPIFPIIPPSKPSQNTDYIPNAEDIINKTAVLDENDLLKEMIKNEIIADITNGKYKLHISDLLKMLEDKTNYSNMSENQKIEFIAKYFLSGDKTKALEVVQSLDFLLAYENNGLSTASEDKFEGNGFGVKNEILSQVNNTTENIKGKFNQLKELEPLVNSSNKYLKDLITKQNELDNAIKAYNTYVDLINKGFASADDREFIILKDQINTLMKESQVLADSINENQGKLIDWQNNNNTENFKVVGAFANVILNTNPKLDQITGKGGDIDNPNKPELPETDMEFEQTASLNLIGDNAIEDNEGKKEIEETSLAQKNKTCIVSDNYKTMNPCVVGM
;
A
#
# COMPACT_ATOMS: atom_id res chain seq x y z
N MET A 1 1.43 2.06 7.42
CA MET A 1 2.05 1.66 6.13
C MET A 1 2.41 2.94 5.40
N MET A 2 3.70 3.17 5.14
CA MET A 2 4.17 4.40 4.48
C MET A 2 4.33 4.12 2.98
N VAL A 3 3.25 4.24 2.21
CA VAL A 3 3.32 4.21 0.75
C VAL A 3 3.35 5.66 0.27
N GLY A 4 4.39 6.05 -0.47
CA GLY A 4 4.44 7.34 -1.17
C GLY A 4 4.77 8.61 -0.37
N SER A 5 5.37 8.55 0.83
CA SER A 5 5.76 9.75 1.58
C SER A 5 7.22 10.18 1.38
N GLY A 6 7.49 11.48 1.54
CA GLY A 6 8.83 12.09 1.46
C GLY A 6 9.70 11.91 2.71
N GLU A 7 9.24 11.16 3.72
CA GLU A 7 9.97 10.91 4.95
C GLU A 7 10.58 9.50 4.97
N PHE A 8 11.79 9.38 5.49
CA PHE A 8 12.52 8.11 5.57
C PHE A 8 12.22 7.40 6.89
N PHE A 9 11.92 6.10 6.83
CA PHE A 9 11.88 5.26 8.02
C PHE A 9 13.28 5.11 8.63
N THR A 10 13.40 5.32 9.94
CA THR A 10 14.68 5.37 10.68
C THR A 10 14.70 4.50 11.95
N LYS A 11 13.67 3.66 12.16
CA LYS A 11 13.47 2.90 13.41
C LYS A 11 13.65 1.40 13.19
N THR A 12 13.53 0.61 14.25
CA THR A 12 13.46 -0.85 14.12
C THR A 12 12.02 -1.26 13.84
N PHE A 13 11.83 -2.07 12.79
CA PHE A 13 10.61 -2.82 12.55
C PHE A 13 10.93 -4.31 12.70
N ASP A 14 10.49 -4.90 13.82
CA ASP A 14 10.59 -6.34 14.06
C ASP A 14 9.23 -6.99 13.78
N GLY A 15 9.14 -7.78 12.73
CA GLY A 15 7.92 -8.49 12.38
C GLY A 15 7.59 -9.66 13.31
N GLN A 16 8.52 -10.03 14.21
CA GLN A 16 8.36 -11.11 15.20
C GLN A 16 7.96 -12.47 14.59
N GLY A 17 8.16 -12.66 13.29
CA GLY A 17 7.72 -13.83 12.53
C GLY A 17 6.25 -13.83 12.13
N PHE A 18 5.48 -12.78 12.42
CA PHE A 18 4.12 -12.62 11.90
C PHE A 18 4.14 -12.35 10.38
N THR A 19 3.03 -12.69 9.73
CA THR A 19 2.88 -12.53 8.27
C THR A 19 1.93 -11.39 7.95
N LEU A 20 2.43 -10.39 7.21
CA LEU A 20 1.62 -9.40 6.53
C LEU A 20 1.05 -10.01 5.24
N LYS A 21 -0.27 -9.97 5.05
CA LYS A 21 -0.96 -10.68 3.97
C LYS A 21 -1.86 -9.76 3.14
N ASN A 22 -2.19 -10.23 1.92
CA ASN A 22 -3.20 -9.63 1.03
C ASN A 22 -2.88 -8.17 0.67
N ILE A 23 -1.71 -7.98 0.06
CA ILE A 23 -1.19 -6.65 -0.27
C ILE A 23 -1.42 -6.38 -1.75
N ASN A 24 -1.97 -5.21 -2.06
CA ASN A 24 -2.02 -4.68 -3.41
C ASN A 24 -1.68 -3.19 -3.37
N ILE A 25 -0.75 -2.75 -4.21
CA ILE A 25 -0.30 -1.36 -4.27
C ILE A 25 -0.56 -0.86 -5.69
N ASP A 26 -1.52 0.05 -5.86
CA ASP A 26 -1.76 0.78 -7.11
C ASP A 26 -1.57 2.26 -6.83
N ILE A 27 -0.58 2.88 -7.48
CA ILE A 27 -0.19 4.26 -7.22
C ILE A 27 0.23 4.96 -8.51
N THR A 28 -0.23 6.20 -8.66
CA THR A 28 0.17 7.13 -9.72
C THR A 28 0.72 8.38 -9.05
N ASN A 29 2.04 8.58 -8.99
CA ASN A 29 2.71 9.77 -8.41
C ASN A 29 4.25 9.66 -8.49
N TRP A 30 4.94 10.80 -8.33
CA TRP A 30 6.41 10.85 -8.26
C TRP A 30 6.93 10.43 -6.89
N GLY A 31 7.81 9.42 -6.83
CA GLY A 31 8.41 8.96 -5.56
C GLY A 31 8.92 7.52 -5.54
N SER A 32 8.98 6.96 -4.33
CA SER A 32 9.41 5.59 -4.02
C SER A 32 8.22 4.71 -3.64
N VAL A 33 8.16 3.48 -4.13
CA VAL A 33 7.03 2.55 -3.92
C VAL A 33 7.50 1.21 -3.38
N GLY A 34 6.83 0.76 -2.33
CA GLY A 34 6.95 -0.55 -1.70
C GLY A 34 6.06 -0.58 -0.45
N ILE A 35 6.09 -1.68 0.32
CA ILE A 35 5.46 -1.73 1.66
C ILE A 35 5.99 -0.59 2.53
N PHE A 36 7.27 -0.32 2.38
CA PHE A 36 7.94 0.88 2.85
C PHE A 36 8.38 1.71 1.65
N ALA A 37 8.00 2.99 1.59
CA ALA A 37 8.45 3.88 0.52
C ALA A 37 9.98 4.06 0.56
N SER A 38 10.49 4.54 1.70
CA SER A 38 11.89 4.90 1.85
C SER A 38 12.41 4.59 3.26
N ALA A 39 13.69 4.19 3.39
CA ALA A 39 14.38 4.03 4.67
C ALA A 39 15.76 4.71 4.65
N SER A 40 16.24 5.09 5.83
CA SER A 40 17.56 5.72 5.98
C SER A 40 18.29 5.20 7.23
N SER A 41 19.34 5.91 7.64
CA SER A 41 20.19 5.55 8.78
C SER A 41 19.38 5.28 10.05
N GLY A 42 19.69 4.17 10.72
CA GLY A 42 19.01 3.72 11.93
C GLY A 42 17.87 2.73 11.68
N ALA A 43 17.42 2.57 10.43
CA ALA A 43 16.39 1.60 10.14
C ALA A 43 16.90 0.15 10.17
N ASN A 44 16.15 -0.71 10.87
CA ASN A 44 16.41 -2.14 10.99
C ASN A 44 15.11 -2.92 10.78
N PHE A 45 15.05 -3.68 9.69
CA PHE A 45 13.92 -4.53 9.35
C PHE A 45 14.30 -5.97 9.63
N LYS A 46 13.56 -6.64 10.53
CA LYS A 46 13.88 -8.02 10.90
C LYS A 46 12.66 -8.91 11.16
N ASN A 47 12.80 -10.20 10.86
CA ASN A 47 11.81 -11.24 11.17
C ASN A 47 10.43 -10.97 10.54
N ILE A 48 10.39 -10.59 9.26
CA ILE A 48 9.17 -10.13 8.58
C ILE A 48 8.75 -11.15 7.52
N ASN A 49 7.48 -11.52 7.55
CA ASN A 49 6.91 -12.39 6.53
C ASN A 49 5.86 -11.63 5.73
N VAL A 50 5.94 -11.72 4.42
CA VAL A 50 5.05 -11.03 3.51
C VAL A 50 4.50 -12.00 2.48
N ASP A 51 3.18 -12.04 2.37
CA ASP A 51 2.45 -12.82 1.37
C ASP A 51 1.44 -11.91 0.67
N TYR A 52 1.74 -11.54 -0.58
CA TYR A 52 0.85 -10.69 -1.38
C TYR A 52 -0.46 -11.40 -1.75
N MET A 53 -0.57 -12.73 -1.59
CA MET A 53 -1.74 -13.54 -1.94
C MET A 53 -2.21 -13.35 -3.40
N GLY A 54 -1.28 -13.08 -4.32
CA GLY A 54 -1.54 -12.81 -5.73
C GLY A 54 -1.76 -11.34 -6.06
N GLY A 55 -1.85 -10.44 -5.06
CA GLY A 55 -1.82 -9.01 -5.27
C GLY A 55 -0.47 -8.53 -5.82
N GLY A 56 -0.40 -7.29 -6.31
CA GLY A 56 0.77 -6.80 -7.03
C GLY A 56 1.14 -5.37 -6.69
N ILE A 57 2.12 -4.87 -7.43
CA ILE A 57 2.49 -3.46 -7.45
C ILE A 57 2.31 -2.94 -8.88
N ASN A 58 1.51 -1.88 -9.01
CA ASN A 58 1.33 -1.13 -10.23
C ASN A 58 1.67 0.33 -9.93
N ALA A 59 2.83 0.78 -10.38
CA ALA A 59 3.39 2.08 -10.04
C ALA A 59 3.58 2.92 -11.32
N LYS A 60 2.92 4.07 -11.40
CA LYS A 60 2.99 5.00 -12.54
C LYS A 60 3.60 6.34 -12.13
N GLY A 61 4.51 6.85 -12.95
CA GLY A 61 5.24 8.10 -12.69
C GLY A 61 6.23 8.02 -11.53
N THR A 62 6.68 6.82 -11.15
CA THR A 62 7.52 6.60 -9.94
C THR A 62 8.97 6.34 -10.30
N ARG A 63 9.90 6.71 -9.42
CA ARG A 63 11.34 6.56 -9.66
C ARG A 63 11.91 5.23 -9.19
N TRP A 64 11.48 4.75 -8.03
CA TRP A 64 12.01 3.53 -7.42
C TRP A 64 10.87 2.63 -6.95
N VAL A 65 10.85 1.39 -7.42
CA VAL A 65 9.77 0.43 -7.13
C VAL A 65 10.37 -0.86 -6.59
N GLY A 66 9.92 -1.29 -5.40
CA GLY A 66 10.33 -2.55 -4.79
C GLY A 66 9.16 -3.28 -4.14
N GLY A 67 9.19 -4.61 -4.16
CA GLY A 67 8.19 -5.44 -3.48
C GLY A 67 8.14 -5.24 -1.96
N PHE A 68 9.27 -4.89 -1.35
CA PHE A 68 9.35 -4.59 0.08
C PHE A 68 9.60 -3.09 0.32
N ILE A 69 10.61 -2.53 -0.35
CA ILE A 69 11.01 -1.13 -0.15
C ILE A 69 11.28 -0.39 -1.46
N GLY A 70 10.81 0.86 -1.59
CA GLY A 70 11.12 1.67 -2.77
C GLY A 70 12.60 2.04 -2.85
N THR A 71 13.10 2.76 -1.85
CA THR A 71 14.52 3.18 -1.81
C THR A 71 15.15 3.16 -0.41
N SER A 72 16.46 3.01 -0.34
CA SER A 72 17.25 3.39 0.85
C SER A 72 18.39 4.34 0.50
N TYR A 73 18.53 5.45 1.23
CA TYR A 73 19.52 6.50 0.96
C TYR A 73 20.31 6.89 2.23
N MET A 74 21.55 7.37 2.05
CA MET A 74 22.48 8.00 3.02
C MET A 74 23.68 7.16 3.55
N ARG A 75 24.58 7.87 4.27
CA ARG A 75 25.97 7.51 4.67
C ARG A 75 26.11 6.27 5.57
N PHE A 76 25.06 5.90 6.29
CA PHE A 76 24.93 4.65 7.03
C PHE A 76 23.59 4.04 6.61
N GLY A 77 23.60 2.92 5.89
CA GLY A 77 22.37 2.38 5.33
C GLY A 77 21.61 1.47 6.29
N PRO A 78 20.32 1.21 5.99
CA PRO A 78 19.49 0.31 6.76
C PRO A 78 19.97 -1.15 6.74
N SER A 79 19.48 -1.94 7.69
CA SER A 79 19.66 -3.39 7.74
C SER A 79 18.35 -4.13 7.51
N PHE A 80 18.43 -5.22 6.76
CA PHE A 80 17.31 -6.10 6.42
C PHE A 80 17.72 -7.54 6.72
N SER A 81 17.03 -8.21 7.63
CA SER A 81 17.39 -9.56 8.07
C SER A 81 16.18 -10.46 8.28
N ASN A 82 16.29 -11.75 7.91
CA ASN A 82 15.23 -12.74 8.15
C ASN A 82 13.88 -12.30 7.55
N ILE A 83 13.86 -12.00 6.25
CA ILE A 83 12.66 -11.51 5.55
C ILE A 83 12.23 -12.53 4.50
N SER A 84 10.94 -12.83 4.44
CA SER A 84 10.34 -13.59 3.36
C SER A 84 9.30 -12.77 2.61
N LEU A 85 9.36 -12.79 1.29
CA LEU A 85 8.44 -12.09 0.39
C LEU A 85 7.91 -13.07 -0.65
N SER A 86 6.58 -13.20 -0.72
CA SER A 86 5.97 -14.26 -1.52
C SER A 86 4.66 -13.90 -2.21
N ASN A 87 4.36 -14.67 -3.27
CA ASN A 87 3.10 -14.66 -4.02
C ASN A 87 2.70 -13.27 -4.56
N ILE A 88 3.68 -12.53 -5.09
CA ILE A 88 3.39 -11.26 -5.77
C ILE A 88 2.94 -11.56 -7.19
N GLY A 89 1.77 -11.06 -7.60
CA GLY A 89 1.23 -11.25 -8.95
C GLY A 89 2.10 -10.61 -10.03
N SER A 90 2.47 -9.34 -9.87
CA SER A 90 3.45 -8.65 -10.72
C SER A 90 3.95 -7.38 -10.05
N ILE A 91 5.14 -6.92 -10.43
CA ILE A 91 5.67 -5.60 -10.08
C ILE A 91 5.89 -4.84 -11.38
N ASN A 92 5.07 -3.83 -11.61
CA ASN A 92 5.14 -3.00 -12.80
C ASN A 92 5.45 -1.56 -12.42
N GLY A 93 6.44 -0.98 -13.06
CA GLY A 93 6.76 0.44 -12.97
C GLY A 93 6.73 1.06 -14.36
N TYR A 94 6.00 2.16 -14.51
CA TYR A 94 5.87 2.90 -15.75
C TYR A 94 6.21 4.36 -15.52
N ASP A 95 7.03 4.96 -16.38
CA ASP A 95 7.21 6.42 -16.42
C ASP A 95 6.74 6.99 -17.75
N ASP A 96 5.94 8.06 -17.65
CA ASP A 96 5.42 8.84 -18.78
C ASP A 96 6.20 10.15 -18.96
N TYR A 97 7.14 10.49 -18.06
CA TYR A 97 7.83 11.77 -18.04
C TYR A 97 9.27 11.70 -18.57
N GLU A 98 9.63 12.65 -19.45
CA GLU A 98 11.01 12.78 -19.93
C GLU A 98 11.91 13.35 -18.82
N GLY A 99 12.59 12.49 -18.06
CA GLY A 99 13.64 12.99 -17.15
C GLY A 99 14.36 11.98 -16.27
N TYR A 100 13.66 11.01 -15.66
CA TYR A 100 14.29 10.11 -14.70
C TYR A 100 13.81 8.67 -14.85
N PRO A 101 14.67 7.75 -15.26
CA PRO A 101 14.26 6.38 -15.54
C PRO A 101 13.78 5.64 -14.28
N THR A 102 12.73 4.83 -14.40
CA THR A 102 12.21 4.01 -13.29
C THR A 102 13.11 2.81 -13.04
N THR A 103 13.58 2.70 -11.80
CA THR A 103 14.37 1.58 -11.28
C THR A 103 13.48 0.62 -10.50
N ILE A 104 13.55 -0.67 -10.80
CA ILE A 104 12.63 -1.68 -10.25
C ILE A 104 13.39 -2.88 -9.70
N GLY A 105 12.99 -3.38 -8.53
CA GLY A 105 13.43 -4.70 -8.06
C GLY A 105 12.34 -5.50 -7.37
N GLY A 106 12.53 -6.82 -7.32
CA GLY A 106 11.58 -7.71 -6.63
C GLY A 106 11.48 -7.45 -5.13
N PHE A 107 12.59 -7.05 -4.49
CA PHE A 107 12.65 -6.63 -3.09
C PHE A 107 12.73 -5.11 -2.97
N ALA A 108 13.67 -4.48 -3.69
CA ALA A 108 13.94 -3.05 -3.58
C ALA A 108 14.10 -2.34 -4.93
N GLY A 109 13.67 -1.08 -5.04
CA GLY A 109 13.99 -0.26 -6.21
C GLY A 109 15.49 0.08 -6.24
N ARG A 110 15.92 0.98 -5.35
CA ARG A 110 17.32 1.38 -5.19
C ARG A 110 17.80 1.23 -3.76
N VAL A 111 19.02 0.73 -3.58
CA VAL A 111 19.62 0.56 -2.26
C VAL A 111 21.05 1.10 -2.21
N ASP A 112 21.31 1.95 -1.22
CA ASP A 112 22.62 2.54 -0.95
C ASP A 112 23.09 2.20 0.49
N ASN A 113 24.35 1.76 0.64
CA ASN A 113 25.04 1.50 1.92
C ASN A 113 24.33 0.53 2.88
N ALA A 114 23.47 -0.37 2.39
CA ALA A 114 22.62 -1.23 3.20
C ALA A 114 23.13 -2.67 3.33
N THR A 115 22.64 -3.38 4.35
CA THR A 115 22.95 -4.79 4.61
C THR A 115 21.71 -5.65 4.47
N PHE A 116 21.81 -6.74 3.71
CA PHE A 116 20.75 -7.69 3.44
C PHE A 116 21.24 -9.09 3.83
N SER A 117 20.52 -9.74 4.73
CA SER A 117 20.88 -11.06 5.23
C SER A 117 19.65 -11.94 5.34
N ASN A 118 19.75 -13.21 4.98
CA ASN A 118 18.70 -14.20 5.26
C ASN A 118 17.35 -13.81 4.63
N ILE A 119 17.33 -13.53 3.33
CA ILE A 119 16.13 -13.07 2.62
C ILE A 119 15.69 -14.09 1.57
N SER A 120 14.38 -14.34 1.49
CA SER A 120 13.79 -15.21 0.47
C SER A 120 12.70 -14.49 -0.32
N LEU A 121 12.79 -14.56 -1.64
CA LEU A 121 11.78 -14.12 -2.60
C LEU A 121 11.25 -15.34 -3.33
N ASN A 122 9.94 -15.59 -3.25
CA ASN A 122 9.35 -16.80 -3.82
C ASN A 122 8.04 -16.51 -4.54
N LYS A 123 7.86 -17.05 -5.75
CA LYS A 123 6.62 -16.88 -6.54
C LYS A 123 6.27 -15.40 -6.75
N ILE A 124 7.20 -14.67 -7.35
CA ILE A 124 6.94 -13.34 -7.88
C ILE A 124 6.63 -13.54 -9.35
N GLY A 125 5.53 -12.98 -9.85
CA GLY A 125 5.26 -12.97 -11.29
C GLY A 125 6.24 -12.06 -12.04
N SER A 126 5.76 -11.37 -13.06
CA SER A 126 6.66 -10.55 -13.88
C SER A 126 7.11 -9.28 -13.14
N ILE A 127 8.38 -8.90 -13.35
CA ILE A 127 8.97 -7.63 -12.93
C ILE A 127 9.24 -6.83 -14.19
N ASN A 128 8.45 -5.78 -14.43
CA ASN A 128 8.46 -5.07 -15.70
C ASN A 128 8.67 -3.57 -15.50
N SER A 129 9.63 -3.00 -16.23
CA SER A 129 9.80 -1.56 -16.37
C SER A 129 9.39 -1.13 -17.78
N GLY A 130 8.44 -0.20 -17.88
CA GLY A 130 7.95 0.38 -19.14
C GLY A 130 8.21 1.88 -19.25
N GLY A 131 8.48 2.38 -20.46
CA GLY A 131 8.74 3.80 -20.73
C GLY A 131 10.23 4.18 -20.66
N SER A 132 10.58 5.12 -19.80
CA SER A 132 11.99 5.46 -19.52
C SER A 132 12.58 4.45 -18.52
N VAL A 133 13.34 3.48 -18.99
CA VAL A 133 13.76 2.34 -18.15
C VAL A 133 15.12 2.52 -17.53
N GLY A 134 15.11 2.44 -16.20
CA GLY A 134 16.30 2.38 -15.37
C GLY A 134 16.70 0.93 -15.09
N PRO A 135 17.62 0.72 -14.14
CA PRO A 135 18.03 -0.62 -13.78
C PRO A 135 16.87 -1.48 -13.26
N VAL A 136 16.77 -2.74 -13.73
CA VAL A 136 15.75 -3.71 -13.31
C VAL A 136 16.42 -4.98 -12.75
N GLY A 137 16.02 -5.43 -11.57
CA GLY A 137 16.58 -6.64 -10.95
C GLY A 137 15.55 -7.56 -10.33
N GLY A 138 15.84 -8.86 -10.24
CA GLY A 138 14.98 -9.79 -9.51
C GLY A 138 14.93 -9.52 -8.00
N PHE A 139 16.00 -8.97 -7.42
CA PHE A 139 16.08 -8.52 -6.03
C PHE A 139 16.08 -7.00 -5.93
N ALA A 140 17.06 -6.31 -6.53
CA ALA A 140 17.13 -4.86 -6.50
C ALA A 140 17.40 -4.26 -7.89
N GLY A 141 16.79 -3.12 -8.21
CA GLY A 141 17.11 -2.44 -9.47
C GLY A 141 18.54 -1.90 -9.46
N SER A 142 18.90 -1.09 -8.47
CA SER A 142 20.24 -0.54 -8.29
C SER A 142 20.81 -0.80 -6.89
N ALA A 143 22.10 -1.14 -6.81
CA ALA A 143 22.81 -1.40 -5.55
C ALA A 143 24.20 -0.74 -5.50
N TYR A 144 24.36 0.27 -4.64
CA TYR A 144 25.65 0.95 -4.41
C TYR A 144 26.15 0.76 -2.96
N ASN A 145 27.37 0.25 -2.79
CA ASN A 145 28.02 0.03 -1.49
C ASN A 145 27.28 -0.91 -0.52
N ASN A 146 26.62 -1.97 -1.02
CA ASN A 146 25.80 -2.84 -0.19
C ASN A 146 26.50 -4.16 0.15
N THR A 147 25.99 -4.85 1.17
CA THR A 147 26.33 -6.25 1.46
C THR A 147 25.08 -7.11 1.38
N PHE A 148 25.10 -8.12 0.51
CA PHE A 148 24.05 -9.11 0.36
C PHE A 148 24.57 -10.49 0.76
N SER A 149 23.89 -11.15 1.69
CA SER A 149 24.29 -12.46 2.21
C SER A 149 23.10 -13.39 2.41
N ASN A 150 23.24 -14.67 2.06
CA ASN A 150 22.23 -15.70 2.32
C ASN A 150 20.85 -15.34 1.72
N ILE A 151 20.82 -15.11 0.40
CA ILE A 151 19.59 -14.69 -0.31
C ILE A 151 19.16 -15.74 -1.32
N SER A 152 17.86 -16.02 -1.39
CA SER A 152 17.28 -16.94 -2.36
C SER A 152 16.14 -16.30 -3.15
N LEU A 153 16.19 -16.45 -4.47
CA LEU A 153 15.12 -16.10 -5.41
C LEU A 153 14.65 -17.37 -6.08
N ASN A 154 13.36 -17.69 -5.93
CA ASN A 154 12.78 -18.90 -6.50
C ASN A 154 11.46 -18.61 -7.20
N GLU A 155 11.27 -19.17 -8.40
CA GLU A 155 10.03 -19.02 -9.17
C GLU A 155 9.68 -17.55 -9.40
N ILE A 156 10.62 -16.83 -10.02
CA ILE A 156 10.41 -15.44 -10.45
C ILE A 156 10.01 -15.47 -11.93
N GLY A 157 8.98 -14.72 -12.30
CA GLY A 157 8.52 -14.60 -13.68
C GLY A 157 9.54 -13.90 -14.59
N ASN A 158 9.06 -13.34 -15.69
CA ASN A 158 9.92 -12.59 -16.60
C ASN A 158 10.41 -11.30 -15.92
N ILE A 159 11.69 -10.97 -16.12
CA ILE A 159 12.30 -9.71 -15.70
C ILE A 159 12.60 -8.93 -16.97
N SER A 160 11.89 -7.84 -17.19
CA SER A 160 11.99 -7.10 -18.46
C SER A 160 12.08 -5.59 -18.30
N GLY A 161 12.86 -4.98 -19.19
CA GLY A 161 13.00 -3.53 -19.28
C GLY A 161 13.00 -3.07 -20.74
N ASN A 162 12.11 -2.14 -21.09
CA ASN A 162 12.05 -1.52 -22.42
C ASN A 162 12.28 0.00 -22.37
N SER A 163 13.46 0.45 -22.79
CA SER A 163 13.91 1.84 -22.75
C SER A 163 13.75 2.57 -24.07
N ASN A 164 12.97 3.65 -24.06
CA ASN A 164 12.89 4.60 -25.17
C ASN A 164 13.71 5.88 -24.91
N PHE A 165 14.46 5.93 -23.79
CA PHE A 165 15.06 7.18 -23.30
C PHE A 165 16.44 7.46 -23.90
N LYS A 166 16.61 8.65 -24.47
CA LYS A 166 17.80 9.03 -25.26
C LYS A 166 19.09 9.20 -24.45
N TYR A 167 19.03 9.37 -23.13
CA TYR A 167 20.19 9.78 -22.31
C TYR A 167 20.64 8.79 -21.22
N ALA A 168 20.00 7.62 -21.08
CA ALA A 168 20.40 6.60 -20.10
C ALA A 168 20.66 5.25 -20.76
N PHE A 169 21.67 4.51 -20.28
CA PHE A 169 21.83 3.09 -20.58
C PHE A 169 20.90 2.27 -19.67
N SER A 170 20.47 1.10 -20.14
CA SER A 170 19.59 0.22 -19.39
C SER A 170 20.32 -1.04 -18.96
N SER A 171 20.03 -1.51 -17.76
CA SER A 171 20.64 -2.71 -17.20
C SER A 171 19.60 -3.60 -16.54
N ILE A 172 19.60 -4.88 -16.89
CA ILE A 172 18.63 -5.85 -16.40
C ILE A 172 19.39 -7.07 -15.87
N GLY A 173 19.16 -7.44 -14.61
CA GLY A 173 19.80 -8.59 -13.98
C GLY A 173 18.81 -9.53 -13.32
N GLY A 174 19.12 -10.82 -13.31
CA GLY A 174 18.29 -11.80 -12.57
C GLY A 174 18.28 -11.56 -11.07
N PHE A 175 19.33 -10.93 -10.52
CA PHE A 175 19.42 -10.50 -9.12
C PHE A 175 19.43 -8.97 -9.02
N VAL A 176 20.39 -8.29 -9.64
CA VAL A 176 20.54 -6.83 -9.59
C VAL A 176 20.68 -6.21 -10.98
N GLY A 177 19.95 -5.13 -11.27
CA GLY A 177 20.09 -4.40 -12.54
C GLY A 177 21.47 -3.76 -12.67
N GLU A 178 21.84 -2.89 -11.73
CA GLU A 178 23.14 -2.21 -11.67
C GLU A 178 23.77 -2.30 -10.28
N SER A 179 25.07 -2.56 -10.20
CA SER A 179 25.80 -2.55 -8.93
C SER A 179 27.15 -1.81 -8.96
N MET A 180 27.55 -1.24 -7.83
CA MET A 180 28.87 -0.64 -7.60
C MET A 180 29.32 -0.93 -6.16
N ASP A 181 30.60 -1.22 -5.96
CA ASP A 181 31.25 -1.35 -4.65
C ASP A 181 30.49 -2.27 -3.67
N SER A 182 29.76 -3.26 -4.20
CA SER A 182 28.87 -4.12 -3.42
C SER A 182 29.43 -5.53 -3.28
N THR A 183 29.12 -6.18 -2.17
CA THR A 183 29.50 -7.57 -1.88
C THR A 183 28.28 -8.47 -1.91
N PHE A 184 28.37 -9.58 -2.64
CA PHE A 184 27.32 -10.57 -2.84
C PHE A 184 27.86 -11.93 -2.42
N SER A 185 27.29 -12.52 -1.37
CA SER A 185 27.74 -13.81 -0.86
C SER A 185 26.59 -14.78 -0.59
N ASN A 186 26.78 -16.04 -0.96
CA ASN A 186 25.81 -17.11 -0.69
C ASN A 186 24.40 -16.79 -1.23
N ILE A 187 24.30 -16.63 -2.55
CA ILE A 187 23.06 -16.24 -3.23
C ILE A 187 22.64 -17.33 -4.22
N SER A 188 21.34 -17.65 -4.23
CA SER A 188 20.79 -18.64 -5.15
C SER A 188 19.61 -18.09 -5.95
N LEU A 189 19.65 -18.28 -7.26
CA LEU A 189 18.55 -18.00 -8.19
C LEU A 189 18.10 -19.31 -8.81
N ASN A 190 16.81 -19.61 -8.75
CA ASN A 190 16.26 -20.84 -9.32
C ASN A 190 14.93 -20.59 -10.02
N LYS A 191 14.79 -21.08 -11.26
CA LYS A 191 13.59 -20.91 -12.09
C LYS A 191 13.22 -19.44 -12.23
N ILE A 192 14.12 -18.68 -12.85
CA ILE A 192 13.80 -17.32 -13.29
C ILE A 192 13.30 -17.43 -14.72
N GLY A 193 12.24 -16.70 -15.06
CA GLY A 193 11.75 -16.61 -16.43
C GLY A 193 12.74 -15.96 -17.39
N ASN A 194 12.22 -15.34 -18.43
CA ASN A 194 13.05 -14.62 -19.40
C ASN A 194 13.59 -13.33 -18.77
N ILE A 195 14.88 -13.07 -18.96
CA ILE A 195 15.52 -11.81 -18.61
C ILE A 195 15.77 -11.07 -19.91
N SER A 196 15.03 -9.98 -20.15
CA SER A 196 15.06 -9.30 -21.43
C SER A 196 15.17 -7.78 -21.32
N GLY A 197 15.93 -7.21 -22.24
CA GLY A 197 16.13 -5.78 -22.36
C GLY A 197 15.96 -5.31 -23.79
N ASN A 198 15.22 -4.23 -23.99
CA ASN A 198 15.16 -3.51 -25.27
C ASN A 198 15.52 -2.03 -25.06
N SER A 199 16.36 -1.46 -25.92
CA SER A 199 16.67 -0.02 -25.92
C SER A 199 16.65 0.57 -27.33
N GLU A 200 15.77 1.53 -27.56
CA GLU A 200 15.63 2.21 -28.86
C GLU A 200 16.73 3.23 -29.15
N THR A 201 17.56 3.59 -28.17
CA THR A 201 18.47 4.74 -28.31
C THR A 201 19.90 4.44 -27.85
N ASN A 202 20.10 3.49 -26.93
CA ASN A 202 21.32 3.43 -26.14
C ASN A 202 21.89 2.02 -25.94
N THR A 203 22.98 1.95 -25.19
CA THR A 203 23.60 0.70 -24.77
C THR A 203 22.73 -0.02 -23.74
N ILE A 204 22.67 -1.35 -23.84
CA ILE A 204 21.94 -2.18 -22.89
C ILE A 204 22.82 -3.33 -22.37
N TYR A 205 22.63 -3.70 -21.11
CA TYR A 205 23.32 -4.81 -20.47
C TYR A 205 22.30 -5.75 -19.82
N VAL A 206 22.35 -7.02 -20.17
CA VAL A 206 21.43 -8.02 -19.62
C VAL A 206 22.24 -9.20 -19.07
N GLY A 207 22.08 -9.52 -17.80
CA GLY A 207 22.82 -10.59 -17.13
C GLY A 207 21.92 -11.54 -16.37
N GLY A 208 22.30 -12.82 -16.30
CA GLY A 208 21.56 -13.80 -15.49
C GLY A 208 21.61 -13.51 -13.99
N PHE A 209 22.63 -12.79 -13.51
CA PHE A 209 22.75 -12.30 -12.14
C PHE A 209 22.72 -10.77 -12.09
N VAL A 210 23.67 -10.12 -12.77
CA VAL A 210 23.84 -8.67 -12.75
C VAL A 210 23.80 -8.09 -14.15
N GLY A 211 23.00 -7.06 -14.38
CA GLY A 211 22.97 -6.37 -15.68
C GLY A 211 24.31 -5.69 -15.94
N TYR A 212 24.62 -4.68 -15.12
CA TYR A 212 25.85 -3.90 -15.18
C TYR A 212 26.53 -3.85 -13.80
N ALA A 213 27.65 -4.53 -13.65
CA ALA A 213 28.41 -4.55 -12.40
C ALA A 213 29.63 -3.64 -12.53
N ASN A 214 29.48 -2.38 -12.12
CA ASN A 214 30.50 -1.34 -12.17
C ASN A 214 31.66 -1.62 -11.18
N GLU A 215 32.39 -0.59 -10.76
CA GLU A 215 33.63 -0.71 -10.01
C GLU A 215 33.56 -1.60 -8.75
N LYS A 216 34.61 -2.42 -8.54
CA LYS A 216 34.98 -3.06 -7.26
C LYS A 216 33.89 -3.94 -6.59
N ASN A 217 33.00 -4.54 -7.37
CA ASN A 217 32.04 -5.52 -6.85
C ASN A 217 32.71 -6.86 -6.49
N ASN A 218 32.26 -7.50 -5.41
CA ASN A 218 32.72 -8.84 -5.00
C ASN A 218 31.57 -9.85 -5.03
N PHE A 219 31.74 -10.93 -5.79
CA PHE A 219 30.75 -11.99 -5.96
C PHE A 219 31.36 -13.31 -5.48
N SER A 220 30.79 -13.90 -4.42
CA SER A 220 31.20 -15.21 -3.95
C SER A 220 30.03 -16.14 -3.67
N ASP A 221 30.21 -17.43 -3.90
CA ASP A 221 29.23 -18.47 -3.51
C ASP A 221 27.85 -18.26 -4.15
N ILE A 222 27.81 -18.13 -5.48
CA ILE A 222 26.56 -17.85 -6.22
C ILE A 222 26.15 -19.04 -7.06
N ILE A 223 24.86 -19.36 -7.03
CA ILE A 223 24.25 -20.43 -7.82
C ILE A 223 23.11 -19.86 -8.65
N ILE A 224 23.13 -20.12 -9.96
CA ILE A 224 22.08 -19.72 -10.90
C ILE A 224 21.60 -20.97 -11.62
N LYS A 225 20.30 -21.27 -11.50
CA LYS A 225 19.68 -22.47 -12.06
C LYS A 225 18.45 -22.11 -12.86
N LYS A 226 18.37 -22.66 -14.08
CA LYS A 226 17.16 -22.63 -14.93
C LYS A 226 16.72 -21.20 -15.23
N ILE A 227 17.45 -20.55 -16.13
CA ILE A 227 17.00 -19.32 -16.79
C ILE A 227 16.71 -19.67 -18.24
N GLU A 228 15.49 -19.39 -18.69
CA GLU A 228 15.03 -19.76 -20.03
C GLU A 228 15.80 -19.00 -21.12
N ASN A 229 15.77 -17.67 -21.08
CA ASN A 229 16.43 -16.82 -22.06
C ASN A 229 16.99 -15.56 -21.39
N ILE A 230 18.19 -15.16 -21.81
CA ILE A 230 18.81 -13.87 -21.50
C ILE A 230 18.96 -13.15 -22.83
N SER A 231 18.27 -12.02 -23.00
CA SER A 231 18.26 -11.33 -24.29
C SER A 231 18.38 -9.83 -24.16
N SER A 232 19.27 -9.24 -24.97
CA SER A 232 19.43 -7.80 -25.08
C SER A 232 19.31 -7.35 -26.52
N ILE A 233 18.49 -6.32 -26.74
CA ILE A 233 18.24 -5.70 -28.03
C ILE A 233 18.53 -4.21 -27.90
N SER A 234 19.34 -3.65 -28.78
CA SER A 234 19.55 -2.20 -28.83
C SER A 234 19.81 -1.65 -30.21
N ASN A 235 19.73 -0.32 -30.32
CA ASN A 235 20.17 0.38 -31.53
C ASN A 235 21.68 0.66 -31.55
N ASN A 236 22.39 0.69 -30.41
CA ASN A 236 23.80 1.08 -30.34
C ASN A 236 24.74 -0.09 -29.96
N CYS A 237 24.84 -0.46 -28.68
CA CYS A 237 25.60 -1.62 -28.21
C CYS A 237 24.72 -2.53 -27.35
N SER A 238 24.79 -3.83 -27.55
CA SER A 238 24.04 -4.81 -26.75
C SER A 238 24.99 -5.77 -26.05
N HIS A 239 24.70 -6.09 -24.80
CA HIS A 239 25.50 -7.01 -24.01
C HIS A 239 24.60 -8.03 -23.33
N SER A 240 24.92 -9.31 -23.45
CA SER A 240 24.21 -10.40 -22.77
C SER A 240 25.22 -11.37 -22.17
N GLY A 241 25.05 -11.73 -20.90
CA GLY A 241 25.88 -12.74 -20.26
C GLY A 241 25.11 -13.64 -19.31
N GLY A 242 25.51 -14.91 -19.23
CA GLY A 242 24.85 -15.86 -18.32
C GLY A 242 24.95 -15.47 -16.84
N PHE A 243 26.00 -14.74 -16.45
CA PHE A 243 26.17 -14.13 -15.13
C PHE A 243 26.03 -12.61 -15.21
N ALA A 244 26.88 -11.93 -15.99
CA ALA A 244 26.89 -10.47 -16.09
C ALA A 244 26.72 -9.97 -17.52
N GLY A 245 25.89 -8.94 -17.72
CA GLY A 245 25.80 -8.24 -19.01
C GLY A 245 27.12 -7.53 -19.32
N GLY A 246 27.64 -6.74 -18.38
CA GLY A 246 29.00 -6.20 -18.44
C GLY A 246 29.40 -5.32 -17.25
N GLY A 247 30.34 -4.40 -17.46
CA GLY A 247 30.71 -3.36 -16.48
C GLY A 247 31.87 -3.67 -15.53
N LEU A 248 32.52 -4.82 -15.64
CA LEU A 248 33.35 -5.46 -14.59
C LEU A 248 34.70 -4.76 -14.31
N MET A 249 34.65 -3.53 -13.79
CA MET A 249 35.80 -2.68 -13.52
C MET A 249 36.46 -3.03 -12.18
N GLY A 250 37.17 -4.15 -12.18
CA GLY A 250 37.75 -4.72 -10.98
C GLY A 250 36.72 -5.39 -10.08
N GLY A 251 37.19 -6.26 -9.19
CA GLY A 251 36.32 -7.08 -8.36
C GLY A 251 36.73 -8.55 -8.38
N LYS A 252 36.12 -9.33 -7.50
CA LYS A 252 36.39 -10.76 -7.33
C LYS A 252 35.17 -11.60 -7.70
N PHE A 253 35.39 -12.68 -8.42
CA PHE A 253 34.37 -13.67 -8.79
C PHE A 253 34.87 -15.02 -8.31
N GLU A 254 34.17 -15.61 -7.35
CA GLU A 254 34.67 -16.78 -6.63
C GLU A 254 33.53 -17.79 -6.38
N ARG A 255 33.70 -19.05 -6.79
CA ARG A 255 32.72 -20.13 -6.53
C ARG A 255 31.33 -19.80 -7.07
N ILE A 256 31.26 -19.63 -8.39
CA ILE A 256 30.02 -19.29 -9.10
C ILE A 256 29.62 -20.44 -10.02
N PHE A 257 28.37 -20.86 -9.91
CA PHE A 257 27.83 -22.05 -10.59
C PHE A 257 26.59 -21.66 -11.42
N LEU A 258 26.67 -21.84 -12.74
CA LEU A 258 25.56 -21.63 -13.67
C LEU A 258 25.12 -22.99 -14.22
N GLU A 259 23.85 -23.34 -14.06
CA GLU A 259 23.27 -24.59 -14.56
C GLU A 259 21.98 -24.33 -15.37
N ASN A 260 21.94 -24.84 -16.60
CA ASN A 260 20.80 -24.75 -17.51
C ASN A 260 20.42 -23.29 -17.83
N ILE A 261 21.33 -22.58 -18.49
CA ILE A 261 21.11 -21.24 -19.04
C ILE A 261 20.96 -21.42 -20.56
N ALA A 262 19.72 -21.60 -21.01
CA ALA A 262 19.48 -22.21 -22.32
C ALA A 262 19.89 -21.30 -23.48
N ASN A 263 19.52 -20.01 -23.47
CA ASN A 263 19.83 -19.09 -24.55
C ASN A 263 20.32 -17.73 -24.08
N ILE A 264 21.41 -17.24 -24.69
CA ILE A 264 22.02 -15.93 -24.43
C ILE A 264 22.14 -15.19 -25.76
N ASN A 265 21.36 -14.13 -25.93
CA ASN A 265 21.18 -13.45 -27.22
C ASN A 265 21.42 -11.95 -27.11
N SER A 266 22.37 -11.43 -27.88
CA SER A 266 22.69 -10.01 -27.94
C SER A 266 22.51 -9.48 -29.36
N THR A 267 21.63 -8.49 -29.56
CA THR A 267 21.36 -7.90 -30.88
C THR A 267 21.50 -6.38 -30.84
N SER A 268 22.37 -5.84 -31.68
CA SER A 268 22.49 -4.40 -31.94
C SER A 268 22.22 -4.08 -33.41
N LYS A 269 21.50 -2.98 -33.68
CA LYS A 269 21.25 -2.51 -35.06
C LYS A 269 22.40 -1.69 -35.65
N SER A 270 23.30 -1.12 -34.84
CA SER A 270 24.39 -0.26 -35.30
C SER A 270 25.77 -0.82 -34.98
N LYS A 271 26.28 -0.70 -33.75
CA LYS A 271 27.72 -0.89 -33.49
C LYS A 271 28.13 -2.32 -33.18
N SER A 272 27.83 -2.77 -31.96
CA SER A 272 28.41 -4.00 -31.42
C SER A 272 27.42 -4.81 -30.61
N ALA A 273 27.51 -6.13 -30.72
CA ALA A 273 26.78 -7.06 -29.89
C ALA A 273 27.75 -8.05 -29.25
N TYR A 274 27.63 -8.18 -27.92
CA TYR A 274 28.48 -9.04 -27.11
C TYR A 274 27.61 -10.07 -26.39
N ALA A 275 27.89 -11.36 -26.61
CA ALA A 275 27.18 -12.46 -25.96
C ALA A 275 28.19 -13.45 -25.36
N GLY A 276 28.09 -13.76 -24.07
CA GLY A 276 28.96 -14.77 -23.45
C GLY A 276 28.28 -15.64 -22.42
N GLY A 277 28.73 -16.90 -22.30
CA GLY A 277 28.12 -17.85 -21.35
C GLY A 277 28.24 -17.41 -19.89
N PHE A 278 29.26 -16.64 -19.54
CA PHE A 278 29.44 -16.03 -18.24
C PHE A 278 29.26 -14.50 -18.32
N ILE A 279 30.02 -13.81 -19.17
CA ILE A 279 29.99 -12.35 -19.29
C ILE A 279 29.74 -11.90 -20.72
N GLY A 280 28.93 -10.86 -20.92
CA GLY A 280 28.86 -10.20 -22.23
C GLY A 280 30.20 -9.57 -22.57
N ASN A 281 30.67 -8.66 -21.72
CA ASN A 281 31.96 -8.01 -21.87
C ASN A 281 32.45 -7.42 -20.53
N ASN A 282 33.77 -7.26 -20.34
CA ASN A 282 34.35 -6.73 -19.09
C ASN A 282 34.55 -5.20 -19.06
N ILE A 283 34.12 -4.45 -20.10
CA ILE A 283 34.29 -2.99 -20.18
C ILE A 283 33.27 -2.28 -19.30
N SER A 284 33.73 -1.29 -18.54
CA SER A 284 32.90 -0.20 -17.99
C SER A 284 33.04 1.06 -18.86
N TYR A 285 31.95 1.82 -19.01
CA TYR A 285 31.90 3.06 -19.80
C TYR A 285 31.93 4.34 -18.94
N TYR A 286 31.81 4.21 -17.62
CA TYR A 286 31.71 5.34 -16.69
C TYR A 286 32.59 5.08 -15.48
N THR A 287 33.53 5.98 -15.23
CA THR A 287 34.42 5.89 -14.06
C THR A 287 34.89 7.28 -13.64
N THR A 288 35.21 7.40 -12.36
CA THR A 288 35.76 8.61 -11.73
C THR A 288 37.26 8.50 -11.40
N TYR A 289 37.92 7.36 -11.68
CA TYR A 289 39.24 7.03 -11.09
C TYR A 289 40.38 6.92 -12.11
N TYR A 290 40.59 7.94 -12.93
CA TYR A 290 41.66 8.01 -13.95
C TYR A 290 43.03 7.48 -13.46
N ASN A 291 43.63 6.57 -14.24
CA ASN A 291 44.95 5.95 -14.03
C ASN A 291 45.05 4.81 -12.98
N GLU A 292 43.94 4.22 -12.51
CA GLU A 292 43.99 2.99 -11.69
C GLU A 292 44.21 1.71 -12.54
N LYS A 293 44.95 0.73 -11.98
CA LYS A 293 45.07 -0.63 -12.52
C LYS A 293 44.04 -1.52 -11.84
N PHE A 294 43.02 -1.94 -12.60
CA PHE A 294 41.98 -2.82 -12.10
C PHE A 294 42.39 -4.28 -12.22
N ILE A 295 42.03 -5.10 -11.24
CA ILE A 295 42.24 -6.55 -11.28
C ILE A 295 40.87 -7.21 -11.42
N PHE A 296 40.66 -7.87 -12.56
CA PHE A 296 39.52 -8.74 -12.79
C PHE A 296 39.94 -10.16 -12.43
N ASP A 297 39.60 -10.58 -11.21
CA ASP A 297 40.01 -11.87 -10.65
C ASP A 297 38.84 -12.84 -10.64
N VAL A 298 38.93 -13.86 -11.49
CA VAL A 298 37.87 -14.85 -11.68
C VAL A 298 38.41 -16.21 -11.34
N ASN A 299 37.82 -16.84 -10.35
CA ASN A 299 38.28 -18.11 -9.83
C ASN A 299 37.11 -19.03 -9.48
N ASN A 300 37.32 -20.33 -9.69
CA ASN A 300 36.38 -21.38 -9.28
C ASN A 300 34.98 -21.20 -9.89
N ILE A 301 34.90 -21.25 -11.23
CA ILE A 301 33.65 -21.04 -11.97
C ILE A 301 33.21 -22.33 -12.66
N SER A 302 31.93 -22.66 -12.61
CA SER A 302 31.33 -23.80 -13.30
C SER A 302 30.16 -23.37 -14.17
N LEU A 303 30.20 -23.68 -15.46
CA LEU A 303 29.09 -23.49 -16.41
C LEU A 303 28.64 -24.86 -16.93
N LYS A 304 27.37 -25.20 -16.77
CA LYS A 304 26.78 -26.44 -17.26
C LYS A 304 25.45 -26.14 -17.96
N GLY A 305 25.23 -26.76 -19.11
CA GLY A 305 23.94 -26.64 -19.81
C GLY A 305 23.75 -25.27 -20.43
N VAL A 306 24.77 -24.80 -21.15
CA VAL A 306 24.69 -23.62 -22.00
C VAL A 306 24.44 -24.12 -23.42
N SER A 307 23.27 -23.82 -23.98
CA SER A 307 22.86 -24.33 -25.29
C SER A 307 23.21 -23.34 -26.40
N ASN A 308 22.59 -22.16 -26.45
CA ASN A 308 22.79 -21.21 -27.55
C ASN A 308 23.35 -19.86 -27.08
N ILE A 309 24.43 -19.40 -27.71
CA ILE A 309 25.01 -18.07 -27.52
C ILE A 309 25.02 -17.37 -28.88
N THR A 310 24.26 -16.27 -29.01
CA THR A 310 24.12 -15.55 -30.28
C THR A 310 24.43 -14.07 -30.11
N SER A 311 25.27 -13.53 -30.99
CA SER A 311 25.43 -12.09 -31.18
C SER A 311 25.02 -11.67 -32.59
N LYS A 312 24.41 -10.49 -32.74
CA LYS A 312 24.02 -9.91 -34.03
C LYS A 312 24.24 -8.41 -34.07
N ALA A 313 25.21 -7.91 -34.85
CA ALA A 313 25.52 -6.47 -35.01
C ALA A 313 26.46 -6.22 -36.21
N GLU A 314 26.87 -4.96 -36.48
CA GLU A 314 28.01 -4.70 -37.39
C GLU A 314 29.29 -5.42 -36.88
N ASN A 315 29.55 -5.34 -35.57
CA ASN A 315 30.60 -6.09 -34.88
C ASN A 315 29.99 -7.06 -33.87
N ALA A 316 29.89 -8.32 -34.25
CA ALA A 316 29.26 -9.37 -33.45
C ALA A 316 30.32 -10.27 -32.79
N TYR A 317 30.26 -10.39 -31.46
CA TYR A 317 31.17 -11.20 -30.66
C TYR A 317 30.38 -12.18 -29.78
N ALA A 318 30.58 -13.48 -30.00
CA ALA A 318 29.97 -14.53 -29.19
C ALA A 318 31.03 -15.51 -28.67
N GLY A 319 31.06 -15.74 -27.35
CA GLY A 319 32.03 -16.66 -26.75
C GLY A 319 31.44 -17.54 -25.67
N GLY A 320 31.98 -18.75 -25.51
CA GLY A 320 31.50 -19.69 -24.52
C GLY A 320 31.50 -19.18 -23.08
N PHE A 321 32.49 -18.38 -22.72
CA PHE A 321 32.66 -17.75 -21.42
C PHE A 321 32.44 -16.24 -21.50
N ALA A 322 33.14 -15.55 -22.39
CA ALA A 322 33.05 -14.11 -22.56
C ALA A 322 32.70 -13.71 -24.00
N GLY A 323 31.81 -12.75 -24.21
CA GLY A 323 31.62 -12.17 -25.54
C GLY A 323 32.88 -11.46 -26.01
N PHE A 324 33.44 -10.58 -25.18
CA PHE A 324 34.67 -9.84 -25.51
C PHE A 324 35.47 -9.47 -24.27
N PHE A 325 36.81 -9.57 -24.36
CA PHE A 325 37.74 -9.08 -23.35
C PHE A 325 38.47 -7.80 -23.82
N ILE A 326 38.63 -6.83 -22.91
CA ILE A 326 39.53 -5.69 -23.10
C ILE A 326 40.55 -5.64 -21.95
N GLU A 327 41.80 -5.29 -22.26
CA GLU A 327 42.79 -4.92 -21.22
C GLU A 327 42.98 -3.42 -21.10
N LYS A 328 43.00 -2.66 -22.21
CA LYS A 328 43.21 -1.21 -22.13
C LYS A 328 42.11 -0.48 -22.83
N ARG A 329 41.66 0.60 -22.20
CA ARG A 329 40.77 1.56 -22.85
C ARG A 329 41.36 2.95 -22.69
N LYS A 330 41.43 3.68 -23.80
CA LYS A 330 41.69 5.11 -23.82
C LYS A 330 40.35 5.84 -23.77
N VAL A 331 40.21 6.75 -22.83
CA VAL A 331 39.08 7.66 -22.72
C VAL A 331 39.62 9.05 -23.04
N GLU A 332 38.94 9.77 -23.93
CA GLU A 332 39.24 11.17 -24.20
C GLU A 332 38.28 11.99 -23.34
N ASP A 333 38.84 12.75 -22.41
CA ASP A 333 38.08 13.58 -21.48
C ASP A 333 37.57 14.85 -22.15
N TYR A 334 36.65 15.55 -21.49
CA TYR A 334 36.07 16.82 -21.98
C TYR A 334 37.13 17.90 -22.23
N ASP A 335 38.29 17.81 -21.57
CA ASP A 335 39.44 18.70 -21.75
C ASP A 335 40.41 18.23 -22.87
N GLY A 336 40.10 17.13 -23.56
CA GLY A 336 40.93 16.51 -24.58
C GLY A 336 42.10 15.68 -24.04
N SER A 337 42.23 15.50 -22.72
CA SER A 337 43.23 14.60 -22.15
C SER A 337 42.87 13.14 -22.42
N LYS A 338 43.89 12.33 -22.75
CA LYS A 338 43.73 10.89 -23.04
C LYS A 338 44.13 10.09 -21.82
N ASN A 339 43.22 9.94 -20.88
CA ASN A 339 43.41 9.08 -19.73
C ASN A 339 43.03 7.64 -20.08
N GLY A 340 43.72 6.67 -19.46
CA GLY A 340 43.51 5.26 -19.77
C GLY A 340 43.50 4.38 -18.55
N TYR A 341 42.79 3.27 -18.65
CA TYR A 341 42.76 2.22 -17.64
C TYR A 341 43.39 0.96 -18.18
N SER A 342 43.99 0.17 -17.29
CA SER A 342 44.47 -1.17 -17.61
C SER A 342 43.85 -2.21 -16.70
N TYR A 343 43.44 -3.33 -17.27
CA TYR A 343 42.89 -4.49 -16.58
C TYR A 343 43.92 -5.60 -16.53
N LYS A 344 44.25 -6.08 -15.34
CA LYS A 344 44.88 -7.40 -15.21
C LYS A 344 43.78 -8.45 -15.13
N ILE A 345 43.76 -9.40 -16.07
CA ILE A 345 42.75 -10.45 -16.12
C ILE A 345 43.37 -11.76 -15.64
N ASN A 346 42.91 -12.23 -14.48
CA ASN A 346 43.29 -13.53 -13.92
C ASN A 346 42.10 -14.47 -14.03
N LEU A 347 42.26 -15.56 -14.78
CA LEU A 347 41.23 -16.57 -14.94
C LEU A 347 41.78 -17.89 -14.40
N LYS A 348 41.12 -18.43 -13.38
CA LYS A 348 41.57 -19.64 -12.69
C LYS A 348 40.42 -20.61 -12.42
N ASN A 349 40.68 -21.92 -12.56
CA ASN A 349 39.74 -22.97 -12.18
C ASN A 349 38.34 -22.77 -12.79
N ILE A 350 38.28 -22.67 -14.12
CA ILE A 350 37.03 -22.48 -14.86
C ILE A 350 36.70 -23.75 -15.61
N TYR A 351 35.52 -24.30 -15.36
CA TYR A 351 35.07 -25.56 -15.92
C TYR A 351 33.76 -25.37 -16.67
N MET A 352 33.70 -25.81 -17.92
CA MET A 352 32.54 -25.57 -18.80
C MET A 352 32.11 -26.85 -19.51
N TYR A 353 30.83 -27.21 -19.41
CA TYR A 353 30.23 -28.34 -20.13
C TYR A 353 29.07 -27.85 -21.02
N PHE A 354 29.29 -27.87 -22.33
CA PHE A 354 28.28 -27.50 -23.32
C PHE A 354 27.27 -28.61 -23.54
N ASP A 355 26.03 -28.23 -23.84
CA ASP A 355 25.02 -29.15 -24.35
C ASP A 355 25.45 -29.75 -25.69
N GLU A 356 24.94 -30.94 -26.02
CA GLU A 356 25.33 -31.67 -27.23
C GLU A 356 25.04 -30.90 -28.52
N ASP A 357 23.96 -30.14 -28.53
CA ASP A 357 23.48 -29.34 -29.66
C ASP A 357 23.88 -27.86 -29.54
N ALA A 358 24.82 -27.55 -28.65
CA ALA A 358 25.20 -26.17 -28.37
C ALA A 358 25.71 -25.44 -29.61
N LYS A 359 25.33 -24.17 -29.75
CA LYS A 359 25.71 -23.29 -30.86
C LYS A 359 26.23 -21.97 -30.33
N ILE A 360 27.33 -21.51 -30.93
CA ILE A 360 27.87 -20.17 -30.72
C ILE A 360 27.85 -19.47 -32.07
N THR A 361 27.06 -18.41 -32.20
CA THR A 361 26.81 -17.75 -33.48
C THR A 361 27.08 -16.25 -33.36
N ALA A 362 27.81 -15.69 -34.32
CA ALA A 362 27.95 -14.26 -34.53
C ALA A 362 27.46 -13.94 -35.95
N ASN A 363 26.46 -13.07 -36.05
CA ASN A 363 25.84 -12.67 -37.31
C ASN A 363 26.07 -11.17 -37.55
N ASN A 364 26.49 -10.77 -38.76
CA ASN A 364 26.81 -9.37 -39.04
C ASN A 364 26.55 -8.93 -40.48
N ASN A 365 26.98 -7.67 -40.72
CA ASN A 365 27.37 -7.14 -42.03
C ASN A 365 28.90 -6.83 -42.16
N LYS A 366 29.74 -6.97 -41.12
CA LYS A 366 31.19 -6.62 -41.16
C LYS A 366 32.15 -7.54 -40.38
N ASN A 367 32.23 -7.47 -39.05
CA ASN A 367 33.12 -8.32 -38.22
C ASN A 367 32.37 -9.35 -37.36
N ASN A 368 32.66 -10.65 -37.52
CA ASN A 368 31.98 -11.76 -36.83
C ASN A 368 33.04 -12.58 -36.12
N PHE A 369 32.94 -12.70 -34.81
CA PHE A 369 33.87 -13.52 -34.05
C PHE A 369 33.14 -14.44 -33.08
N THR A 370 33.45 -15.72 -33.21
CA THR A 370 32.94 -16.79 -32.36
C THR A 370 34.11 -17.54 -31.75
N GLY A 371 34.09 -17.84 -30.46
CA GLY A 371 35.12 -18.66 -29.81
C GLY A 371 34.58 -19.55 -28.70
N LYS A 372 35.27 -20.66 -28.42
CA LYS A 372 34.80 -21.67 -27.45
C LYS A 372 34.86 -21.14 -26.02
N PHE A 373 35.71 -20.17 -25.77
CA PHE A 373 35.88 -19.45 -24.51
C PHE A 373 35.59 -17.96 -24.68
N TYR A 374 36.22 -17.25 -25.63
CA TYR A 374 35.92 -15.83 -25.87
C TYR A 374 35.61 -15.50 -27.32
N GLY A 375 34.72 -14.53 -27.55
CA GLY A 375 34.38 -14.07 -28.90
C GLY A 375 35.41 -13.09 -29.48
N GLY A 376 35.99 -12.20 -28.69
CA GLY A 376 37.05 -11.30 -29.14
C GLY A 376 37.90 -10.74 -28.00
N MET A 377 39.02 -10.12 -28.36
CA MET A 377 40.00 -9.64 -27.40
C MET A 377 40.79 -8.44 -27.95
N GLU A 378 40.96 -7.38 -27.17
CA GLU A 378 41.70 -6.16 -27.57
C GLU A 378 42.69 -5.67 -26.50
N ASP A 379 43.87 -5.24 -26.97
CA ASP A 379 44.93 -4.57 -26.19
C ASP A 379 45.53 -5.34 -25.00
N ILE A 380 45.45 -6.68 -25.01
CA ILE A 380 45.87 -7.51 -23.88
C ILE A 380 47.34 -7.97 -23.95
N LYS A 381 48.11 -7.62 -22.92
CA LYS A 381 49.46 -8.11 -22.58
C LYS A 381 49.50 -8.98 -21.30
N GLU A 382 48.51 -8.87 -20.40
CA GLU A 382 48.46 -9.50 -19.07
C GLU A 382 47.13 -10.28 -18.84
N ILE A 383 46.84 -11.28 -19.67
CA ILE A 383 45.84 -12.33 -19.35
C ILE A 383 46.52 -13.63 -18.97
N ALA A 384 46.11 -14.20 -17.84
CA ALA A 384 46.58 -15.50 -17.37
C ALA A 384 45.43 -16.52 -17.39
N PHE A 385 45.67 -17.67 -18.01
CA PHE A 385 44.75 -18.81 -18.02
C PHE A 385 45.33 -19.90 -17.11
N ASP A 386 44.72 -20.18 -15.98
CA ASP A 386 45.16 -21.24 -15.06
C ASP A 386 44.04 -22.27 -14.87
N ASN A 387 44.31 -23.54 -15.17
CA ASN A 387 43.37 -24.63 -14.95
C ASN A 387 41.96 -24.41 -15.56
N ILE A 388 41.91 -24.14 -16.87
CA ILE A 388 40.67 -23.91 -17.62
C ILE A 388 40.34 -25.15 -18.46
N HIS A 389 39.11 -25.65 -18.35
CA HIS A 389 38.65 -26.87 -19.02
C HIS A 389 37.28 -26.70 -19.67
N ILE A 390 37.18 -27.06 -20.94
CA ILE A 390 35.96 -26.97 -21.76
C ILE A 390 35.64 -28.35 -22.34
N TYR A 391 34.42 -28.83 -22.16
CA TYR A 391 33.93 -30.11 -22.70
C TYR A 391 32.81 -29.84 -23.71
N TYR A 392 32.94 -30.39 -24.91
CA TYR A 392 31.98 -30.19 -26.01
C TYR A 392 31.89 -31.43 -26.91
N LYS A 393 30.74 -31.61 -27.57
CA LYS A 393 30.53 -32.72 -28.50
C LYS A 393 31.44 -32.55 -29.72
N LYS A 394 32.06 -33.64 -30.16
CA LYS A 394 32.91 -33.67 -31.35
C LYS A 394 32.08 -33.20 -32.56
N ASP A 395 32.74 -32.48 -33.46
CA ASP A 395 32.16 -31.88 -34.66
C ASP A 395 31.11 -30.77 -34.41
N THR A 396 30.91 -30.34 -33.15
CA THR A 396 30.16 -29.12 -32.80
C THR A 396 31.11 -27.95 -32.52
N LEU A 397 30.55 -26.74 -32.48
CA LEU A 397 31.29 -25.48 -32.27
C LEU A 397 32.48 -25.28 -33.23
N THR A 398 32.41 -25.83 -34.45
CA THR A 398 33.50 -25.80 -35.45
C THR A 398 33.80 -24.40 -35.95
N ASN A 399 32.81 -23.51 -35.96
CA ASN A 399 32.96 -22.09 -36.29
C ASN A 399 33.57 -21.25 -35.15
N ALA A 400 33.62 -21.77 -33.93
CA ALA A 400 34.15 -21.05 -32.77
C ALA A 400 35.68 -21.15 -32.72
N THR A 401 36.37 -20.19 -33.36
CA THR A 401 37.83 -20.17 -33.60
C THR A 401 38.57 -18.92 -33.10
N ALA A 402 37.88 -17.92 -32.54
CA ALA A 402 38.48 -16.64 -32.13
C ALA A 402 39.57 -16.77 -31.06
N ASP A 403 39.54 -17.86 -30.30
CA ASP A 403 40.42 -18.18 -29.18
C ASP A 403 41.43 -19.31 -29.48
N ASP A 404 41.55 -19.73 -30.74
CA ASP A 404 42.39 -20.85 -31.19
C ASP A 404 43.86 -20.73 -30.77
N LYS A 405 44.38 -19.50 -30.70
CA LYS A 405 45.74 -19.22 -30.24
C LYS A 405 45.99 -19.69 -28.81
N TYR A 406 44.98 -19.68 -27.94
CA TYR A 406 45.09 -20.03 -26.52
C TYR A 406 44.46 -21.38 -26.19
N LEU A 407 43.76 -21.99 -27.13
CA LEU A 407 43.19 -23.33 -27.00
C LEU A 407 44.25 -24.43 -27.14
N ASN A 408 44.15 -25.41 -26.26
CA ASN A 408 44.74 -26.73 -26.40
C ASN A 408 43.62 -27.70 -26.81
N LYS A 409 43.36 -27.81 -28.11
CA LYS A 409 42.28 -28.66 -28.66
C LYS A 409 42.73 -30.11 -28.68
N GLN A 410 41.96 -31.00 -28.08
CA GLN A 410 42.25 -32.43 -28.05
C GLN A 410 40.98 -33.28 -28.02
N ASP A 411 41.07 -34.51 -28.56
CA ASP A 411 40.06 -35.53 -28.25
C ASP A 411 40.18 -35.86 -26.75
N PHE A 412 39.05 -36.07 -26.06
CA PHE A 412 39.00 -36.23 -24.59
C PHE A 412 40.02 -37.24 -24.03
N ASN A 413 40.25 -38.37 -24.69
CA ASN A 413 41.13 -39.43 -24.19
C ASN A 413 42.64 -39.23 -24.46
N LYS A 414 43.06 -38.07 -25.01
CA LYS A 414 44.48 -37.80 -25.29
C LYS A 414 45.22 -37.08 -24.15
N ASN A 415 44.50 -36.48 -23.18
CA ASN A 415 44.96 -35.92 -21.89
C ASN A 415 46.35 -35.22 -21.89
N ALA A 416 46.67 -34.45 -22.92
CA ALA A 416 47.88 -33.64 -23.01
C ALA A 416 47.63 -32.23 -22.47
N ASN A 417 47.29 -32.13 -21.17
CA ASN A 417 46.95 -30.85 -20.54
C ASN A 417 48.13 -29.88 -20.62
N ASN A 418 47.85 -28.64 -21.01
CA ASN A 418 48.86 -27.61 -21.14
C ASN A 418 48.62 -26.51 -20.11
N VAL A 419 49.65 -26.25 -19.30
CA VAL A 419 49.66 -25.17 -18.31
C VAL A 419 49.68 -23.84 -19.06
N ASN A 420 48.91 -22.85 -18.61
CA ASN A 420 48.76 -21.55 -19.29
C ASN A 420 47.96 -21.57 -20.62
N LYS A 421 47.17 -22.61 -20.86
CA LYS A 421 46.26 -22.73 -22.01
C LYS A 421 44.84 -23.10 -21.56
N ILE A 422 43.89 -22.91 -22.47
CA ILE A 422 42.50 -23.34 -22.32
C ILE A 422 42.41 -24.79 -22.83
N ASN A 423 42.23 -25.77 -21.96
CA ASN A 423 42.13 -27.18 -22.36
C ASN A 423 40.71 -27.48 -22.87
N ALA A 424 40.58 -27.83 -24.15
CA ALA A 424 39.27 -28.06 -24.78
C ALA A 424 39.17 -29.51 -25.28
N TYR A 425 38.29 -30.27 -24.65
CA TYR A 425 38.08 -31.70 -24.88
C TYR A 425 36.86 -31.96 -25.74
N ALA A 426 37.09 -32.46 -26.95
CA ALA A 426 36.03 -32.98 -27.82
C ALA A 426 35.69 -34.43 -27.40
N TYR A 427 34.43 -34.67 -27.01
CA TYR A 427 33.92 -36.00 -26.68
C TYR A 427 33.04 -36.54 -27.81
N SER A 428 33.05 -37.86 -28.02
CA SER A 428 32.12 -38.58 -28.88
C SER A 428 31.02 -39.24 -28.04
N ASP A 429 29.97 -39.75 -28.69
CA ASP A 429 28.89 -40.46 -27.98
C ASP A 429 29.44 -41.63 -27.13
N SER A 430 30.53 -42.27 -27.56
CA SER A 430 31.19 -43.38 -26.85
C SER A 430 31.90 -43.01 -25.54
N ASN A 431 32.29 -41.75 -25.32
CA ASN A 431 33.00 -41.31 -24.11
C ASN A 431 32.35 -40.10 -23.42
N LYS A 432 31.11 -39.75 -23.82
CA LYS A 432 30.32 -38.65 -23.25
C LYS A 432 30.18 -38.73 -21.73
N GLU A 433 29.84 -39.90 -21.20
CA GLU A 433 29.67 -40.11 -19.76
C GLU A 433 30.99 -39.88 -19.02
N GLN A 434 32.10 -40.38 -19.55
CA GLN A 434 33.43 -40.18 -18.96
C GLN A 434 33.84 -38.70 -18.98
N ALA A 435 33.54 -37.98 -20.06
CA ALA A 435 33.77 -36.55 -20.16
C ALA A 435 32.94 -35.76 -19.13
N TYR A 436 31.68 -36.16 -18.94
CA TYR A 436 30.81 -35.56 -17.92
C TYR A 436 31.30 -35.85 -16.50
N GLU A 437 31.66 -37.09 -16.18
CA GLU A 437 32.24 -37.43 -14.87
C GLU A 437 33.56 -36.69 -14.62
N ASN A 438 34.39 -36.52 -15.64
CA ASN A 438 35.62 -35.74 -15.53
C ASN A 438 35.33 -34.26 -15.26
N PHE A 439 34.34 -33.66 -15.94
CA PHE A 439 33.85 -32.32 -15.61
C PHE A 439 33.35 -32.24 -14.16
N ILE A 440 32.52 -33.18 -13.72
CA ILE A 440 31.99 -33.20 -12.36
C ILE A 440 33.11 -33.35 -11.31
N ASN A 441 34.13 -34.15 -11.59
CA ASN A 441 35.29 -34.28 -10.71
C ASN A 441 36.03 -32.94 -10.54
N HIS A 442 36.21 -32.17 -11.63
CA HIS A 442 36.76 -30.82 -11.54
C HIS A 442 35.85 -29.89 -10.72
N VAL A 443 34.55 -29.90 -10.99
CA VAL A 443 33.58 -29.05 -10.26
C VAL A 443 33.53 -29.40 -8.77
N ASN A 444 33.65 -30.68 -8.40
CA ASN A 444 33.66 -31.12 -7.00
C ASN A 444 34.93 -30.70 -6.24
N THR A 445 35.99 -30.25 -6.91
CA THR A 445 37.13 -29.59 -6.24
C THR A 445 36.79 -28.19 -5.74
N ILE A 446 35.70 -27.59 -6.25
CA ILE A 446 35.21 -26.31 -5.81
C ILE A 446 34.24 -26.52 -4.64
N SER A 447 34.50 -25.87 -3.51
CA SER A 447 33.55 -25.82 -2.40
C SER A 447 32.20 -25.30 -2.87
N LYS A 448 31.12 -26.05 -2.62
CA LYS A 448 29.77 -25.64 -2.99
C LYS A 448 29.20 -24.69 -1.94
N PRO A 449 28.38 -23.69 -2.34
CA PRO A 449 27.68 -22.80 -1.40
C PRO A 449 26.76 -23.58 -0.46
N ILE A 450 26.62 -23.10 0.78
CA ILE A 450 25.73 -23.69 1.79
C ILE A 450 24.38 -22.99 1.67
N PHE A 451 23.37 -23.69 1.16
CA PHE A 451 22.01 -23.15 1.01
C PHE A 451 21.43 -22.71 2.36
N PRO A 452 20.96 -21.46 2.48
CA PRO A 452 20.04 -21.10 3.53
C PRO A 452 18.67 -21.70 3.19
N ILE A 453 18.28 -22.81 3.83
CA ILE A 453 16.86 -23.17 3.95
C ILE A 453 16.33 -22.24 5.04
N ILE A 454 15.83 -21.08 4.65
CA ILE A 454 15.25 -20.13 5.62
C ILE A 454 13.76 -20.05 5.34
N PRO A 455 12.95 -20.93 5.96
CA PRO A 455 11.72 -20.39 6.48
C PRO A 455 12.11 -19.31 7.50
N PRO A 456 11.42 -18.17 7.52
CA PRO A 456 11.52 -17.22 8.63
C PRO A 456 11.23 -17.99 9.91
N SER A 457 12.27 -18.43 10.62
CA SER A 457 12.10 -19.08 11.89
C SER A 457 11.62 -18.02 12.86
N LYS A 458 10.53 -18.31 13.60
CA LYS A 458 10.28 -17.60 14.85
C LYS A 458 11.61 -17.58 15.63
N PRO A 459 12.01 -16.46 16.23
CA PRO A 459 13.26 -16.37 16.96
C PRO A 459 13.48 -17.62 17.81
N SER A 460 14.63 -18.27 17.63
CA SER A 460 15.10 -19.32 18.55
C SER A 460 15.03 -18.75 19.96
N GLN A 461 14.21 -19.35 20.83
CA GLN A 461 14.24 -19.04 22.26
C GLN A 461 15.57 -19.54 22.84
N ASN A 462 16.61 -18.69 22.86
CA ASN A 462 17.84 -18.66 23.71
C ASN A 462 19.06 -18.19 22.91
N THR A 463 19.95 -17.28 23.34
CA THR A 463 20.18 -16.46 24.57
C THR A 463 20.98 -15.23 24.10
N ASP A 464 20.60 -13.98 24.39
CA ASP A 464 20.95 -13.30 25.64
C ASP A 464 19.79 -12.42 26.12
N TYR A 465 19.41 -12.65 27.36
CA TYR A 465 18.16 -12.23 28.01
C TYR A 465 16.91 -12.97 27.51
N ILE A 466 16.83 -14.26 27.86
CA ILE A 466 15.54 -14.81 28.27
C ILE A 466 15.35 -14.30 29.70
N PRO A 467 14.38 -13.42 29.98
CA PRO A 467 14.05 -13.15 31.35
C PRO A 467 13.50 -14.45 31.92
N ASN A 468 14.11 -14.90 33.01
CA ASN A 468 13.68 -16.09 33.74
C ASN A 468 12.16 -16.02 33.92
N ALA A 469 11.42 -17.08 33.59
CA ALA A 469 9.96 -17.06 33.68
C ALA A 469 9.50 -16.73 35.11
N GLU A 470 10.24 -17.17 36.14
CA GLU A 470 10.02 -16.73 37.52
C GLU A 470 10.26 -15.22 37.68
N ASP A 471 11.29 -14.65 37.06
CA ASP A 471 11.56 -13.21 37.11
C ASP A 471 10.56 -12.40 36.28
N ILE A 472 9.99 -12.90 35.17
CA ILE A 472 8.92 -12.24 34.39
C ILE A 472 7.60 -12.27 35.16
N ILE A 473 7.25 -13.43 35.73
CA ILE A 473 6.05 -13.59 36.55
C ILE A 473 6.12 -12.65 37.77
N ASN A 474 7.33 -12.39 38.27
CA ASN A 474 7.57 -11.50 39.41
C ASN A 474 7.93 -10.05 39.04
N LYS A 475 8.22 -9.72 37.78
CA LYS A 475 8.52 -8.35 37.32
C LYS A 475 7.23 -7.66 36.96
N THR A 476 6.77 -6.81 37.85
CA THR A 476 5.61 -5.97 37.63
C THR A 476 5.83 -5.04 36.44
N ALA A 477 4.99 -5.19 35.42
CA ALA A 477 4.91 -4.28 34.29
C ALA A 477 4.63 -2.85 34.80
N VAL A 478 5.52 -1.93 34.43
CA VAL A 478 5.42 -0.51 34.74
C VAL A 478 5.38 0.32 33.45
N LEU A 479 4.49 1.31 33.42
CA LEU A 479 4.18 2.21 32.31
C LEU A 479 4.87 3.58 32.51
N ASP A 480 5.40 4.17 31.45
CA ASP A 480 5.96 5.53 31.50
C ASP A 480 5.03 6.59 30.85
N GLU A 481 5.47 7.84 30.81
CA GLU A 481 4.67 8.95 30.24
C GLU A 481 4.40 8.82 28.74
N ASN A 482 5.33 8.21 27.99
CA ASN A 482 5.21 8.04 26.54
C ASN A 482 4.23 6.93 26.20
N ASP A 483 4.13 5.92 27.06
CA ASP A 483 3.11 4.90 26.93
C ASP A 483 1.72 5.55 26.92
N LEU A 484 1.44 6.50 27.82
CA LEU A 484 0.09 7.02 28.08
C LEU A 484 -0.57 7.86 26.97
N LEU A 485 0.08 8.07 25.82
CA LEU A 485 -0.44 8.76 24.63
C LEU A 485 -1.09 10.13 24.95
N LYS A 486 -0.57 10.83 25.97
CA LYS A 486 -1.14 12.06 26.53
C LYS A 486 -1.53 13.09 25.47
N GLU A 487 -0.60 13.39 24.56
CA GLU A 487 -0.81 14.43 23.53
C GLU A 487 -1.85 14.04 22.49
N MET A 488 -1.90 12.76 22.09
CA MET A 488 -2.91 12.25 21.16
C MET A 488 -4.30 12.29 21.79
N ILE A 489 -4.42 11.87 23.05
CA ILE A 489 -5.71 11.89 23.77
C ILE A 489 -6.22 13.33 23.91
N LYS A 490 -5.33 14.28 24.22
CA LYS A 490 -5.72 15.67 24.44
C LYS A 490 -5.99 16.43 23.13
N ASN A 491 -5.06 16.37 22.18
CA ASN A 491 -5.06 17.26 21.01
C ASN A 491 -5.84 16.69 19.82
N GLU A 492 -6.14 15.39 19.83
CA GLU A 492 -6.90 14.72 18.77
C GLU A 492 -8.21 14.17 19.36
N ILE A 493 -8.15 13.15 20.22
CA ILE A 493 -9.35 12.42 20.68
C ILE A 493 -10.36 13.31 21.41
N ILE A 494 -9.93 14.04 22.44
CA ILE A 494 -10.82 14.95 23.18
C ILE A 494 -11.19 16.15 22.30
N ALA A 495 -10.25 16.66 21.49
CA ALA A 495 -10.46 17.81 20.63
C ALA A 495 -11.55 17.57 19.58
N ASP A 496 -11.59 16.38 18.97
CA ASP A 496 -12.62 15.97 18.00
C ASP A 496 -14.03 16.06 18.61
N ILE A 497 -14.14 15.75 19.91
CA ILE A 497 -15.39 15.83 20.65
C ILE A 497 -15.69 17.26 21.06
N THR A 498 -14.74 17.97 21.69
CA THR A 498 -15.01 19.25 22.36
C THR A 498 -15.04 20.45 21.43
N ASN A 499 -14.37 20.38 20.29
CA ASN A 499 -14.32 21.48 19.30
C ASN A 499 -15.46 21.40 18.29
N GLY A 500 -16.25 20.33 18.31
CA GLY A 500 -17.44 20.17 17.47
C GLY A 500 -18.50 21.23 17.76
N LYS A 501 -19.24 21.62 16.72
CA LYS A 501 -20.42 22.50 16.82
C LYS A 501 -21.68 21.68 16.64
N TYR A 502 -22.25 21.26 17.76
CA TYR A 502 -23.41 20.37 17.78
C TYR A 502 -24.71 21.15 17.82
N LYS A 503 -25.68 20.72 17.02
CA LYS A 503 -26.99 21.35 16.90
C LYS A 503 -28.08 20.28 16.89
N LEU A 504 -28.98 20.33 17.87
CA LEU A 504 -30.18 19.48 17.93
C LEU A 504 -31.43 20.32 17.62
N HIS A 505 -32.28 19.86 16.70
CA HIS A 505 -33.58 20.48 16.48
C HIS A 505 -34.61 19.96 17.49
N ILE A 506 -35.40 20.83 18.11
CA ILE A 506 -36.34 20.46 19.19
C ILE A 506 -37.39 19.44 18.72
N SER A 507 -37.79 19.49 17.44
CA SER A 507 -38.71 18.50 16.83
C SER A 507 -38.16 17.07 16.88
N ASP A 508 -36.83 16.93 16.88
CA ASP A 508 -36.16 15.64 16.77
C ASP A 508 -35.83 15.05 18.14
N LEU A 509 -36.06 15.80 19.23
CA LEU A 509 -35.68 15.40 20.59
C LEU A 509 -36.25 14.04 20.97
N LEU A 510 -37.56 13.83 20.84
CA LEU A 510 -38.20 12.58 21.25
C LEU A 510 -37.67 11.39 20.45
N LYS A 511 -37.51 11.56 19.13
CA LYS A 511 -36.98 10.50 18.26
C LYS A 511 -35.51 10.21 18.56
N MET A 512 -34.71 11.25 18.83
CA MET A 512 -33.32 11.10 19.24
C MET A 512 -33.20 10.35 20.57
N LEU A 513 -34.02 10.70 21.57
CA LEU A 513 -34.05 10.02 22.87
C LEU A 513 -34.45 8.54 22.74
N GLU A 514 -35.43 8.25 21.88
CA GLU A 514 -35.84 6.88 21.54
C GLU A 514 -34.68 6.11 20.89
N ASP A 515 -34.13 6.61 19.78
CA ASP A 515 -33.06 5.95 19.03
C ASP A 515 -31.79 5.77 19.89
N LYS A 516 -31.53 6.72 20.81
CA LYS A 516 -30.41 6.66 21.76
C LYS A 516 -30.48 5.44 22.68
N THR A 517 -31.67 4.94 23.04
CA THR A 517 -31.78 3.77 23.93
C THR A 517 -31.08 2.54 23.37
N ASN A 518 -31.00 2.43 22.04
CA ASN A 518 -30.31 1.34 21.34
C ASN A 518 -28.87 1.68 20.94
N TYR A 519 -28.38 2.89 21.24
CA TYR A 519 -27.08 3.39 20.78
C TYR A 519 -25.91 2.47 21.17
N SER A 520 -25.95 1.89 22.37
CA SER A 520 -24.93 0.96 22.84
C SER A 520 -24.84 -0.34 22.03
N ASN A 521 -25.90 -0.73 21.33
CA ASN A 521 -25.96 -1.93 20.50
C ASN A 521 -25.86 -1.62 18.99
N MET A 522 -25.65 -0.35 18.62
CA MET A 522 -25.50 0.05 17.22
C MET A 522 -24.12 -0.32 16.68
N SER A 523 -24.07 -0.78 15.43
CA SER A 523 -22.82 -0.85 14.66
C SER A 523 -22.20 0.55 14.48
N GLU A 524 -20.89 0.61 14.17
CA GLU A 524 -20.17 1.88 13.96
C GLU A 524 -20.91 2.77 12.92
N ASN A 525 -21.32 2.20 11.79
CA ASN A 525 -22.09 2.93 10.78
C ASN A 525 -23.41 3.49 11.32
N GLN A 526 -24.13 2.74 12.14
CA GLN A 526 -25.39 3.20 12.75
C GLN A 526 -25.14 4.33 13.77
N LYS A 527 -24.05 4.26 14.54
CA LYS A 527 -23.63 5.36 15.44
C LYS A 527 -23.28 6.62 14.65
N ILE A 528 -22.56 6.49 13.52
CA ILE A 528 -22.22 7.60 12.64
C ILE A 528 -23.49 8.26 12.10
N GLU A 529 -24.45 7.46 11.62
CA GLU A 529 -25.72 7.99 11.12
C GLU A 529 -26.51 8.69 12.21
N PHE A 530 -26.53 8.14 13.43
CA PHE A 530 -27.17 8.79 14.58
C PHE A 530 -26.55 10.16 14.89
N ILE A 531 -25.22 10.24 15.04
CA ILE A 531 -24.53 11.49 15.39
C ILE A 531 -24.65 12.52 14.25
N ALA A 532 -24.47 12.09 13.00
CA ALA A 532 -24.63 12.95 11.83
C ALA A 532 -26.04 13.55 11.77
N LYS A 533 -27.07 12.71 11.92
CA LYS A 533 -28.47 13.10 11.83
C LYS A 533 -28.87 14.10 12.92
N TYR A 534 -28.54 13.81 14.17
CA TYR A 534 -29.10 14.56 15.30
C TYR A 534 -28.24 15.73 15.79
N PHE A 535 -26.93 15.73 15.50
CA PHE A 535 -26.02 16.72 16.09
C PHE A 535 -25.14 17.45 15.08
N LEU A 536 -24.89 16.91 13.89
CA LEU A 536 -23.94 17.46 12.92
C LEU A 536 -24.56 17.83 11.57
N SER A 537 -25.88 18.07 11.53
CA SER A 537 -26.59 18.52 10.31
C SER A 537 -26.35 17.62 9.08
N GLY A 538 -26.14 16.32 9.30
CA GLY A 538 -25.87 15.33 8.26
C GLY A 538 -24.40 15.10 7.90
N ASP A 539 -23.45 15.80 8.53
CA ASP A 539 -22.01 15.62 8.27
C ASP A 539 -21.50 14.28 8.81
N LYS A 540 -21.44 13.26 7.93
CA LYS A 540 -20.98 11.90 8.27
C LYS A 540 -19.47 11.84 8.51
N THR A 541 -18.67 12.76 7.97
CA THR A 541 -17.21 12.77 8.14
C THR A 541 -16.85 13.19 9.56
N LYS A 542 -17.41 14.30 10.04
CA LYS A 542 -17.23 14.71 11.43
C LYS A 542 -17.90 13.74 12.41
N ALA A 543 -19.02 13.14 12.03
CA ALA A 543 -19.65 12.12 12.86
C ALA A 543 -18.75 10.88 13.04
N LEU A 544 -18.01 10.47 12.02
CA LEU A 544 -17.02 9.40 12.12
C LEU A 544 -15.92 9.73 13.14
N GLU A 545 -15.35 10.92 13.08
CA GLU A 545 -14.32 11.40 14.03
C GLU A 545 -14.86 11.35 15.47
N VAL A 546 -16.04 11.91 15.70
CA VAL A 546 -16.70 11.93 17.02
C VAL A 546 -17.01 10.53 17.53
N VAL A 547 -17.54 9.63 16.69
CA VAL A 547 -17.88 8.25 17.09
C VAL A 547 -16.62 7.47 17.48
N GLN A 548 -15.54 7.59 16.71
CA GLN A 548 -14.29 6.90 16.99
C GLN A 548 -13.64 7.41 18.28
N SER A 549 -13.68 8.72 18.49
CA SER A 549 -13.16 9.33 19.72
C SER A 549 -13.98 8.97 20.95
N LEU A 550 -15.31 8.91 20.85
CA LEU A 550 -16.18 8.43 21.93
C LEU A 550 -15.94 6.95 22.27
N ASP A 551 -15.83 6.08 21.26
CA ASP A 551 -15.56 4.66 21.48
C ASP A 551 -14.15 4.45 22.06
N PHE A 552 -13.17 5.28 21.69
CA PHE A 552 -11.84 5.29 22.31
C PHE A 552 -11.91 5.68 23.79
N LEU A 553 -12.59 6.78 24.14
CA LEU A 553 -12.70 7.22 25.54
C LEU A 553 -13.41 6.16 26.41
N LEU A 554 -14.47 5.56 25.89
CA LEU A 554 -15.20 4.47 26.57
C LEU A 554 -14.33 3.22 26.75
N ALA A 555 -13.54 2.84 25.75
CA ALA A 555 -12.59 1.75 25.91
C ALA A 555 -11.52 2.12 26.96
N TYR A 556 -10.99 3.35 26.90
CA TYR A 556 -9.96 3.85 27.81
C TYR A 556 -10.40 3.79 29.29
N GLU A 557 -11.65 4.17 29.60
CA GLU A 557 -12.23 4.06 30.94
C GLU A 557 -12.28 2.61 31.46
N ASN A 558 -12.48 1.63 30.56
CA ASN A 558 -12.73 0.23 30.91
C ASN A 558 -11.48 -0.66 30.96
N ASN A 559 -10.29 -0.12 30.65
CA ASN A 559 -9.07 -0.93 30.50
C ASN A 559 -8.27 -1.18 31.78
N GLY A 560 -8.87 -0.96 32.96
CA GLY A 560 -8.21 -1.18 34.25
C GLY A 560 -7.11 -0.17 34.58
N LEU A 561 -6.85 0.81 33.71
CA LEU A 561 -5.88 1.89 33.96
C LEU A 561 -6.30 2.73 35.17
N SER A 562 -7.59 3.02 35.31
CA SER A 562 -8.16 3.76 36.45
C SER A 562 -7.78 3.13 37.80
N THR A 563 -7.80 1.81 37.88
CA THR A 563 -7.46 1.01 39.07
C THR A 563 -5.98 0.66 39.21
N ALA A 564 -5.14 1.01 38.24
CA ALA A 564 -3.71 0.69 38.28
C ALA A 564 -3.01 1.49 39.39
N SER A 565 -2.28 0.78 40.25
CA SER A 565 -1.54 1.33 41.38
C SER A 565 -0.23 2.01 40.95
N GLU A 566 0.31 2.90 41.79
CA GLU A 566 1.50 3.71 41.45
C GLU A 566 2.74 2.86 41.12
N ASP A 567 2.87 1.68 41.73
CA ASP A 567 3.92 0.68 41.43
C ASP A 567 3.84 0.10 40.01
N LYS A 568 2.83 0.48 39.22
CA LYS A 568 2.68 0.16 37.79
C LYS A 568 3.16 1.29 36.89
N PHE A 569 3.84 2.30 37.42
CA PHE A 569 4.31 3.44 36.63
C PHE A 569 5.74 3.83 36.98
N GLU A 570 6.50 4.30 35.99
CA GLU A 570 7.83 4.86 36.15
C GLU A 570 7.82 6.38 35.93
N GLY A 571 8.75 7.09 36.59
CA GLY A 571 8.86 8.55 36.49
C GLY A 571 7.58 9.26 36.92
N ASN A 572 7.07 10.17 36.09
CA ASN A 572 5.80 10.87 36.33
C ASN A 572 4.62 10.26 35.55
N GLY A 573 4.75 8.99 35.10
CA GLY A 573 3.68 8.23 34.45
C GLY A 573 2.39 8.12 35.28
N PHE A 574 2.48 7.94 36.60
CA PHE A 574 1.28 7.91 37.47
C PHE A 574 0.58 9.27 37.53
N GLY A 575 1.35 10.36 37.53
CA GLY A 575 0.82 11.73 37.45
C GLY A 575 0.12 11.98 36.12
N VAL A 576 0.75 11.60 35.01
CA VAL A 576 0.17 11.68 33.66
C VAL A 576 -1.11 10.85 33.54
N LYS A 577 -1.13 9.64 34.10
CA LYS A 577 -2.34 8.79 34.19
C LYS A 577 -3.48 9.53 34.89
N ASN A 578 -3.23 10.14 36.04
CA ASN A 578 -4.26 10.87 36.78
C ASN A 578 -4.75 12.12 36.03
N GLU A 579 -3.84 12.81 35.33
CA GLU A 579 -4.21 13.95 34.48
C GLU A 579 -5.10 13.52 33.31
N ILE A 580 -4.74 12.45 32.60
CA ILE A 580 -5.54 11.93 31.49
C ILE A 580 -6.89 11.44 32.00
N LEU A 581 -6.92 10.65 33.07
CA LEU A 581 -8.19 10.18 33.65
C LEU A 581 -9.10 11.33 34.06
N SER A 582 -8.55 12.39 34.64
CA SER A 582 -9.32 13.59 34.96
C SER A 582 -9.92 14.21 33.69
N GLN A 583 -9.15 14.36 32.62
CA GLN A 583 -9.63 14.92 31.35
C GLN A 583 -10.69 14.04 30.69
N VAL A 584 -10.46 12.72 30.64
CA VAL A 584 -11.40 11.74 30.07
C VAL A 584 -12.69 11.73 30.87
N ASN A 585 -12.62 11.58 32.20
CA ASN A 585 -13.80 11.58 33.07
C ASN A 585 -14.59 12.88 32.94
N ASN A 586 -13.92 14.04 32.97
CA ASN A 586 -14.59 15.32 32.78
C ASN A 586 -15.30 15.38 31.43
N THR A 587 -14.69 14.87 30.36
CA THR A 587 -15.28 14.86 29.02
C THR A 587 -16.51 13.96 28.96
N THR A 588 -16.40 12.73 29.47
CA THR A 588 -17.50 11.77 29.54
C THR A 588 -18.65 12.26 30.42
N GLU A 589 -18.34 12.86 31.58
CA GLU A 589 -19.34 13.45 32.49
C GLU A 589 -20.05 14.64 31.84
N ASN A 590 -19.33 15.51 31.14
CA ASN A 590 -19.93 16.62 30.40
C ASN A 590 -20.91 16.14 29.32
N ILE A 591 -20.55 15.08 28.58
CA ILE A 591 -21.44 14.47 27.58
C ILE A 591 -22.70 13.89 28.25
N LYS A 592 -22.52 13.10 29.33
CA LYS A 592 -23.64 12.52 30.10
C LYS A 592 -24.54 13.62 30.67
N GLY A 593 -23.94 14.68 31.20
CA GLY A 593 -24.64 15.86 31.71
C GLY A 593 -25.49 16.54 30.64
N LYS A 594 -24.97 16.71 29.42
CA LYS A 594 -25.73 17.26 28.30
C LYS A 594 -26.94 16.41 27.93
N PHE A 595 -26.81 15.08 27.93
CA PHE A 595 -27.96 14.20 27.70
C PHE A 595 -29.00 14.28 28.81
N ASN A 596 -28.58 14.41 30.08
CA ASN A 596 -29.52 14.60 31.19
C ASN A 596 -30.27 15.94 31.04
N GLN A 597 -29.56 17.01 30.69
CA GLN A 597 -30.16 18.32 30.40
C GLN A 597 -31.18 18.24 29.26
N LEU A 598 -30.88 17.50 28.19
CA LEU A 598 -31.82 17.29 27.08
C LEU A 598 -33.08 16.53 27.51
N LYS A 599 -32.95 15.60 28.45
CA LYS A 599 -34.10 14.83 28.97
C LYS A 599 -35.07 15.70 29.76
N GLU A 600 -34.62 16.80 30.35
CA GLU A 600 -35.49 17.77 31.04
C GLU A 600 -36.51 18.43 30.09
N LEU A 601 -36.23 18.47 28.78
CA LEU A 601 -37.13 19.01 27.77
C LEU A 601 -38.22 17.99 27.34
N GLU A 602 -38.07 16.70 27.66
CA GLU A 602 -39.00 15.64 27.25
C GLU A 602 -40.47 15.92 27.66
N PRO A 603 -40.79 16.32 28.92
CA PRO A 603 -42.16 16.64 29.31
C PRO A 603 -42.72 17.86 28.56
N LEU A 604 -41.85 18.82 28.23
CA LEU A 604 -42.23 20.03 27.52
C LEU A 604 -42.60 19.70 26.07
N VAL A 605 -41.80 18.89 25.38
CA VAL A 605 -42.11 18.44 24.02
C VAL A 605 -43.36 17.57 24.00
N ASN A 606 -43.50 16.62 24.93
CA ASN A 606 -44.68 15.75 25.02
C ASN A 606 -45.98 16.53 25.26
N SER A 607 -45.97 17.49 26.20
CA SER A 607 -47.14 18.31 26.49
C SER A 607 -47.49 19.23 25.33
N SER A 608 -46.51 19.90 24.71
CA SER A 608 -46.74 20.73 23.52
C SER A 608 -47.31 19.92 22.35
N ASN A 609 -46.76 18.73 22.07
CA ASN A 609 -47.27 17.85 21.01
C ASN A 609 -48.70 17.39 21.29
N LYS A 610 -49.03 17.09 22.56
CA LYS A 610 -50.39 16.75 22.97
C LYS A 610 -51.34 17.93 22.78
N TYR A 611 -50.99 19.12 23.27
CA TYR A 611 -51.82 20.31 23.09
C TYR A 611 -52.02 20.66 21.63
N LEU A 612 -50.99 20.50 20.80
CA LEU A 612 -51.10 20.71 19.35
C LEU A 612 -52.07 19.72 18.71
N LYS A 613 -52.02 18.43 19.07
CA LYS A 613 -52.95 17.42 18.58
C LYS A 613 -54.39 17.71 19.01
N ASP A 614 -54.58 18.05 20.28
CA ASP A 614 -55.90 18.41 20.82
C ASP A 614 -56.40 19.69 20.15
N LEU A 615 -55.53 20.67 19.90
CA LEU A 615 -55.86 21.92 19.22
C LEU A 615 -56.30 21.67 17.77
N ILE A 616 -55.56 20.85 17.01
CA ILE A 616 -55.93 20.48 15.65
C ILE A 616 -57.31 19.79 15.64
N THR A 617 -57.55 18.88 16.59
CA THR A 617 -58.84 18.20 16.74
C THR A 617 -59.96 19.21 17.01
N LYS A 618 -59.72 20.16 17.92
CA LYS A 618 -60.69 21.20 18.28
C LYS A 618 -60.95 22.19 17.14
N GLN A 619 -59.95 22.53 16.34
CA GLN A 619 -60.13 23.36 15.14
C GLN A 619 -60.96 22.63 14.07
N ASN A 620 -60.75 21.32 13.90
CA ASN A 620 -61.58 20.52 12.99
C ASN A 620 -63.04 20.39 13.50
N GLU A 621 -63.24 20.16 14.80
CA GLU A 621 -64.57 20.19 15.44
C GLU A 621 -65.25 21.54 15.24
N LEU A 622 -64.51 22.64 15.40
CA LEU A 622 -64.98 24.01 15.20
C LEU A 622 -65.43 24.22 13.75
N ASP A 623 -64.61 23.82 12.78
CA ASP A 623 -64.96 23.92 11.35
C ASP A 623 -66.22 23.13 11.00
N ASN A 624 -66.42 21.96 11.60
CA ASN A 624 -67.63 21.17 11.42
C ASN A 624 -68.85 21.82 12.09
N ALA A 625 -68.70 22.34 13.31
CA ALA A 625 -69.76 23.06 14.01
C ALA A 625 -70.18 24.32 13.25
N ILE A 626 -69.23 25.06 12.65
CA ILE A 626 -69.50 26.21 11.78
C ILE A 626 -70.30 25.81 10.54
N LYS A 627 -69.93 24.71 9.87
CA LYS A 627 -70.68 24.18 8.72
C LYS A 627 -72.10 23.77 9.11
N ALA A 628 -72.26 23.08 10.24
CA ALA A 628 -73.56 22.67 10.75
C ALA A 628 -74.43 23.88 11.12
N TYR A 629 -73.84 24.88 11.78
CA TYR A 629 -74.51 26.15 12.10
C TYR A 629 -75.00 26.85 10.83
N ASN A 630 -74.14 27.03 9.83
CA ASN A 630 -74.51 27.70 8.57
C ASN A 630 -75.60 26.91 7.82
N THR A 631 -75.53 25.58 7.84
CA THR A 631 -76.58 24.70 7.26
C THR A 631 -77.91 24.86 8.00
N TYR A 632 -77.89 25.01 9.33
CA TYR A 632 -79.10 25.24 10.13
C TYR A 632 -79.68 26.65 9.90
N VAL A 633 -78.83 27.68 9.77
CA VAL A 633 -79.24 29.04 9.38
C VAL A 633 -79.97 29.03 8.04
N ASP A 634 -79.50 28.25 7.06
CA ASP A 634 -80.18 28.06 5.78
C ASP A 634 -81.59 27.47 5.94
N LEU A 635 -81.80 26.52 6.85
CA LEU A 635 -83.11 25.95 7.14
C LEU A 635 -84.03 26.99 7.81
N ILE A 636 -83.52 27.78 8.75
CA ILE A 636 -84.26 28.89 9.39
C ILE A 636 -84.66 29.92 8.33
N ASN A 637 -83.74 30.31 7.45
CA ASN A 637 -83.98 31.29 6.39
C ASN A 637 -85.01 30.79 5.37
N LYS A 638 -85.07 29.48 5.13
CA LYS A 638 -86.10 28.82 4.30
C LYS A 638 -87.42 28.57 5.04
N GLY A 639 -87.50 28.89 6.33
CA GLY A 639 -88.70 28.74 7.17
C GLY A 639 -88.96 27.32 7.69
N PHE A 640 -87.99 26.41 7.57
CA PHE A 640 -88.11 25.00 8.00
C PHE A 640 -87.66 24.74 9.45
N ALA A 641 -87.03 25.70 10.10
CA ALA A 641 -86.53 25.63 11.47
C ALA A 641 -86.66 27.00 12.17
N SER A 642 -86.45 27.05 13.49
CA SER A 642 -86.51 28.28 14.28
C SER A 642 -85.17 28.63 14.92
N ALA A 643 -84.93 29.93 15.13
CA ALA A 643 -83.77 30.41 15.88
C ALA A 643 -83.86 30.09 17.40
N ASP A 644 -85.06 29.78 17.88
CA ASP A 644 -85.31 29.35 19.26
C ASP A 644 -85.16 27.83 19.42
N ASP A 645 -84.86 27.09 18.34
CA ASP A 645 -84.65 25.65 18.39
C ASP A 645 -83.47 25.33 19.32
N ARG A 646 -83.70 24.37 20.22
CA ARG A 646 -82.69 23.95 21.21
C ARG A 646 -81.40 23.49 20.53
N GLU A 647 -81.50 22.79 19.40
CA GLU A 647 -80.38 22.29 18.62
C GLU A 647 -79.54 23.42 18.02
N PHE A 648 -80.17 24.51 17.57
CA PHE A 648 -79.46 25.69 17.05
C PHE A 648 -78.72 26.45 18.15
N ILE A 649 -79.36 26.61 19.32
CA ILE A 649 -78.73 27.21 20.51
C ILE A 649 -77.52 26.37 20.95
N ILE A 650 -77.66 25.03 20.99
CA ILE A 650 -76.56 24.11 21.31
C ILE A 650 -75.39 24.28 20.33
N LEU A 651 -75.64 24.38 19.02
CA LEU A 651 -74.58 24.58 18.02
C LEU A 651 -73.84 25.91 18.23
N LYS A 652 -74.55 26.99 18.57
CA LYS A 652 -73.93 28.29 18.87
C LYS A 652 -73.06 28.24 20.12
N ASP A 653 -73.54 27.61 21.18
CA ASP A 653 -72.78 27.43 22.43
C ASP A 653 -71.58 26.51 22.22
N GLN A 654 -71.72 25.49 21.38
CA GLN A 654 -70.64 24.58 21.00
C GLN A 654 -69.53 25.32 20.24
N ILE A 655 -69.86 26.18 19.26
CA ILE A 655 -68.87 27.02 18.54
C ILE A 655 -68.09 27.90 19.52
N ASN A 656 -68.78 28.62 20.41
CA ASN A 656 -68.12 29.47 21.41
C ASN A 656 -67.22 28.67 22.35
N THR A 657 -67.67 27.48 22.77
CA THR A 657 -66.91 26.58 23.64
C THR A 657 -65.64 26.10 22.94
N LEU A 658 -65.75 25.63 21.70
CA LEU A 658 -64.62 25.14 20.90
C LEU A 658 -63.59 26.23 20.61
N MET A 659 -64.03 27.47 20.34
CA MET A 659 -63.14 28.62 20.17
C MET A 659 -62.37 28.91 21.47
N LYS A 660 -63.05 28.90 22.62
CA LYS A 660 -62.42 29.13 23.93
C LYS A 660 -61.44 28.02 24.29
N GLU A 661 -61.82 26.76 24.11
CA GLU A 661 -60.95 25.59 24.33
C GLU A 661 -59.71 25.64 23.44
N SER A 662 -59.88 26.00 22.16
CA SER A 662 -58.77 26.16 21.22
C SER A 662 -57.81 27.26 21.65
N GLN A 663 -58.32 28.41 22.12
CA GLN A 663 -57.48 29.48 22.64
C GLN A 663 -56.68 29.02 23.87
N VAL A 664 -57.29 28.30 24.81
CA VAL A 664 -56.61 27.76 26.00
C VAL A 664 -55.47 26.81 25.61
N LEU A 665 -55.68 25.95 24.61
CA LEU A 665 -54.65 25.03 24.12
C LEU A 665 -53.51 25.79 23.43
N ALA A 666 -53.83 26.78 22.59
CA ALA A 666 -52.82 27.62 21.93
C ALA A 666 -52.00 28.44 22.93
N ASP A 667 -52.64 28.98 23.97
CA ASP A 667 -51.98 29.69 25.06
C ASP A 667 -51.06 28.76 25.85
N SER A 668 -51.48 27.51 26.08
CA SER A 668 -50.66 26.48 26.74
C SER A 668 -49.41 26.12 25.92
N ILE A 669 -49.52 26.05 24.59
CA ILE A 669 -48.36 25.86 23.69
C ILE A 669 -47.42 27.08 23.77
N ASN A 670 -47.96 28.30 23.77
CA ASN A 670 -47.17 29.52 23.88
C ASN A 670 -46.46 29.65 25.24
N GLU A 671 -47.09 29.21 26.33
CA GLU A 671 -46.46 29.13 27.65
C GLU A 671 -45.27 28.15 27.63
N ASN A 672 -45.46 26.98 27.02
CA ASN A 672 -44.38 26.02 26.84
C ASN A 672 -43.26 26.56 25.94
N GLN A 673 -43.60 27.33 24.91
CA GLN A 673 -42.62 28.01 24.05
C GLN A 673 -41.77 29.01 24.84
N GLY A 674 -42.38 29.76 25.77
CA GLY A 674 -41.64 30.63 26.69
C GLY A 674 -40.63 29.86 27.54
N LYS A 675 -41.04 28.73 28.12
CA LYS A 675 -40.16 27.85 28.91
C LYS A 675 -39.01 27.27 28.07
N LEU A 676 -39.27 26.93 26.81
CA LEU A 676 -38.23 26.46 25.88
C LEU A 676 -37.19 27.55 25.59
N ILE A 677 -37.63 28.79 25.36
CA ILE A 677 -36.74 29.93 25.12
C ILE A 677 -35.88 30.20 26.35
N ASP A 678 -36.47 30.20 27.54
CA ASP A 678 -35.72 30.38 28.80
C ASP A 678 -34.68 29.28 28.98
N TRP A 679 -35.04 28.03 28.69
CA TRP A 679 -34.10 26.92 28.72
C TRP A 679 -32.97 27.10 27.69
N GLN A 680 -33.30 27.47 26.45
CA GLN A 680 -32.32 27.69 25.38
C GLN A 680 -31.32 28.79 25.75
N ASN A 681 -31.80 29.90 26.32
CA ASN A 681 -30.95 31.02 26.75
C ASN A 681 -29.97 30.62 27.86
N ASN A 682 -30.39 29.72 28.76
CA ASN A 682 -29.57 29.29 29.88
C ASN A 682 -28.61 28.14 29.54
N ASN A 683 -28.89 27.33 28.50
CA ASN A 683 -28.18 26.07 28.25
C ASN A 683 -27.43 26.01 26.91
N ASN A 684 -27.76 26.86 25.94
CA ASN A 684 -27.05 26.90 24.66
C ASN A 684 -25.66 27.53 24.83
N THR A 685 -24.66 26.90 24.24
CA THR A 685 -23.27 27.36 24.21
C THR A 685 -22.79 27.55 22.78
N GLU A 686 -21.54 27.97 22.59
CA GLU A 686 -20.93 28.03 21.25
C GLU A 686 -20.88 26.64 20.58
N ASN A 687 -20.53 25.61 21.36
CA ASN A 687 -20.25 24.26 20.85
C ASN A 687 -21.48 23.34 20.88
N PHE A 688 -22.57 23.70 21.59
CA PHE A 688 -23.79 22.91 21.65
C PHE A 688 -25.03 23.80 21.70
N LYS A 689 -26.01 23.56 20.81
CA LYS A 689 -27.27 24.31 20.76
C LYS A 689 -28.47 23.43 20.51
N VAL A 690 -29.56 23.68 21.24
CA VAL A 690 -30.92 23.26 20.86
C VAL A 690 -31.59 24.41 20.11
N VAL A 691 -32.17 24.11 18.95
CA VAL A 691 -32.82 25.09 18.07
C VAL A 691 -34.25 24.70 17.71
N GLY A 692 -34.99 25.63 17.13
CA GLY A 692 -36.37 25.45 16.72
C GLY A 692 -37.39 25.89 17.78
N ALA A 693 -38.66 25.79 17.43
CA ALA A 693 -39.81 26.20 18.23
C ALA A 693 -40.91 25.12 18.17
N PHE A 694 -41.85 25.17 19.13
CA PHE A 694 -43.06 24.37 19.08
C PHE A 694 -44.00 24.89 17.99
N ALA A 695 -44.57 23.95 17.22
CA ALA A 695 -45.57 24.28 16.23
C ALA A 695 -46.87 24.72 16.92
N ASN A 696 -47.56 25.70 16.31
CA ASN A 696 -48.86 26.19 16.72
C ASN A 696 -49.74 26.41 15.48
N VAL A 697 -51.05 26.45 15.65
CA VAL A 697 -52.02 26.61 14.54
C VAL A 697 -52.57 28.03 14.54
N ILE A 698 -52.86 28.56 13.35
CA ILE A 698 -53.60 29.81 13.22
C ILE A 698 -55.06 29.56 13.64
N LEU A 699 -55.47 30.18 14.74
CA LEU A 699 -56.82 30.01 15.28
C LEU A 699 -57.87 30.69 14.40
N ASN A 700 -58.98 30.00 14.15
CA ASN A 700 -60.19 30.59 13.57
C ASN A 700 -60.95 31.42 14.62
N THR A 701 -60.41 32.58 14.98
CA THR A 701 -60.94 33.46 16.06
C THR A 701 -62.16 34.27 15.64
N ASN A 702 -62.49 34.31 14.34
CA ASN A 702 -63.67 34.98 13.82
C ASN A 702 -64.29 34.16 12.68
N PRO A 703 -65.00 33.07 13.01
CA PRO A 703 -65.55 32.18 12.01
C PRO A 703 -66.62 32.87 11.17
N LYS A 704 -66.65 32.54 9.87
CA LYS A 704 -67.65 33.08 8.94
C LYS A 704 -68.99 32.39 9.17
N LEU A 705 -69.84 33.03 9.97
CA LEU A 705 -71.20 32.58 10.28
C LEU A 705 -72.23 33.32 9.42
N ASP A 706 -73.14 32.57 8.82
CA ASP A 706 -74.22 33.11 7.99
C ASP A 706 -75.27 33.85 8.85
N GLN A 707 -75.86 34.90 8.28
CA GLN A 707 -76.86 35.72 8.98
C GLN A 707 -78.27 35.15 8.81
N ILE A 708 -79.04 35.21 9.89
CA ILE A 708 -80.48 34.91 9.84
C ILE A 708 -81.20 36.12 9.23
N THR A 709 -81.94 35.88 8.15
CA THR A 709 -82.69 36.90 7.38
C THR A 709 -84.20 36.61 7.31
N GLY A 710 -84.65 35.43 7.77
CA GLY A 710 -86.06 35.03 7.87
C GLY A 710 -86.61 35.05 9.31
N LYS A 711 -87.95 35.10 9.49
CA LYS A 711 -88.61 35.17 10.82
C LYS A 711 -88.79 33.83 11.55
N GLY A 712 -88.29 32.70 11.01
CA GLY A 712 -88.51 31.36 11.57
C GLY A 712 -89.97 30.88 11.43
N GLY A 713 -90.17 29.58 11.29
CA GLY A 713 -91.51 28.95 11.22
C GLY A 713 -91.88 28.27 12.54
N ASP A 714 -93.18 28.22 12.87
CA ASP A 714 -93.73 27.55 14.06
C ASP A 714 -93.86 26.03 13.84
N ILE A 715 -93.77 25.29 14.95
CA ILE A 715 -93.37 23.89 15.21
C ILE A 715 -94.08 22.77 14.37
N ASP A 716 -93.36 21.64 14.24
CA ASP A 716 -93.73 20.28 13.75
C ASP A 716 -93.41 19.90 12.28
N ASN A 717 -92.16 19.50 12.01
CA ASN A 717 -91.77 18.78 10.78
C ASN A 717 -90.92 17.53 11.10
N PRO A 718 -91.27 16.31 10.61
CA PRO A 718 -90.58 15.05 10.94
C PRO A 718 -89.14 14.89 10.40
N ASN A 719 -88.63 15.83 9.59
CA ASN A 719 -87.31 15.75 8.95
C ASN A 719 -86.25 16.62 9.66
N LYS A 720 -86.16 16.51 10.99
CA LYS A 720 -85.14 17.20 11.79
C LYS A 720 -83.79 16.47 11.62
N PRO A 721 -82.68 17.13 11.24
CA PRO A 721 -81.39 16.47 11.21
C PRO A 721 -80.96 16.10 12.64
N GLU A 722 -80.60 14.84 12.86
CA GLU A 722 -79.92 14.44 14.09
C GLU A 722 -78.49 15.01 14.10
N LEU A 723 -78.00 15.32 15.31
CA LEU A 723 -76.60 15.68 15.53
C LEU A 723 -75.72 14.56 14.94
N PRO A 724 -74.59 14.88 14.28
CA PRO A 724 -73.71 13.85 13.74
C PRO A 724 -73.28 12.91 14.86
N GLU A 725 -73.50 11.60 14.68
CA GLU A 725 -72.86 10.58 15.51
C GLU A 725 -71.34 10.72 15.35
N THR A 726 -70.64 10.83 16.48
CA THR A 726 -69.18 10.80 16.53
C THR A 726 -68.68 9.39 16.25
N ASP A 727 -68.73 8.97 14.98
CA ASP A 727 -67.96 7.83 14.51
C ASP A 727 -66.92 8.36 13.50
N MET A 728 -65.68 8.47 13.96
CA MET A 728 -64.53 8.79 13.12
C MET A 728 -63.60 7.59 13.08
N GLU A 729 -63.80 6.70 12.13
CA GLU A 729 -62.65 6.08 11.46
C GLU A 729 -62.24 6.98 10.29
N PHE A 730 -60.99 7.44 10.30
CA PHE A 730 -60.37 7.94 9.07
C PHE A 730 -58.89 7.62 9.00
N GLU A 731 -58.47 7.20 7.81
CA GLU A 731 -57.13 6.82 7.42
C GLU A 731 -56.13 7.99 7.51
N GLN A 732 -54.94 7.69 8.01
CA GLN A 732 -53.78 8.57 7.90
C GLN A 732 -53.36 8.72 6.43
N THR A 733 -53.59 9.89 5.83
CA THR A 733 -52.75 10.35 4.71
C THR A 733 -51.78 11.40 5.20
N ALA A 734 -50.54 10.97 5.40
CA ALA A 734 -49.40 11.84 5.64
C ALA A 734 -49.20 12.79 4.45
N SER A 735 -49.24 14.10 4.69
CA SER A 735 -48.37 15.15 4.13
C SER A 735 -49.04 16.52 4.22
N LEU A 736 -48.77 17.24 5.30
CA LEU A 736 -49.00 18.68 5.36
C LEU A 736 -47.75 19.33 5.92
N ASN A 737 -47.04 19.99 5.00
CA ASN A 737 -45.77 20.65 5.20
C ASN A 737 -45.85 21.68 6.33
N LEU A 738 -44.94 21.53 7.29
CA LEU A 738 -44.57 22.55 8.26
C LEU A 738 -44.13 23.82 7.52
N ILE A 739 -44.93 24.88 7.63
CA ILE A 739 -44.49 26.23 7.28
C ILE A 739 -43.74 26.76 8.51
N GLY A 740 -42.43 26.86 8.41
CA GLY A 740 -41.55 27.52 9.36
C GLY A 740 -40.30 28.00 8.64
N ASP A 741 -40.23 29.31 8.42
CA ASP A 741 -39.08 30.13 8.03
C ASP A 741 -38.55 30.06 6.59
N ASN A 742 -39.16 30.89 5.73
CA ASN A 742 -38.47 31.57 4.63
C ASN A 742 -37.86 32.87 5.16
N ALA A 743 -36.57 32.88 5.48
CA ALA A 743 -35.69 34.04 5.34
C ALA A 743 -34.24 33.66 5.67
N ILE A 744 -33.43 33.44 4.63
CA ILE A 744 -32.08 33.98 4.37
C ILE A 744 -31.49 33.07 3.28
N GLU A 745 -31.49 33.56 2.04
CA GLU A 745 -30.61 33.08 0.99
C GLU A 745 -29.18 33.50 1.34
N ASP A 746 -28.23 32.57 1.30
CA ASP A 746 -26.95 32.84 0.65
C ASP A 746 -26.40 31.56 -0.01
N ASN A 747 -26.29 31.68 -1.33
CA ASN A 747 -25.71 30.83 -2.37
C ASN A 747 -24.75 29.70 -1.96
N GLU A 748 -25.11 28.45 -2.31
CA GLU A 748 -24.13 27.46 -2.81
C GLU A 748 -24.73 26.63 -3.95
N GLY A 749 -23.94 26.51 -5.02
CA GLY A 749 -24.35 25.93 -6.30
C GLY A 749 -24.53 24.42 -6.25
N LYS A 750 -25.55 23.95 -6.97
CA LYS A 750 -25.76 22.53 -7.30
C LYS A 750 -24.57 21.96 -8.06
N LYS A 751 -24.06 20.81 -7.62
CA LYS A 751 -23.51 19.78 -8.50
C LYS A 751 -24.12 18.43 -8.16
N GLU A 752 -24.58 17.76 -9.19
CA GLU A 752 -25.14 16.41 -9.20
C GLU A 752 -24.13 15.34 -8.78
N ILE A 753 -24.73 14.23 -8.38
CA ILE A 753 -24.24 13.01 -7.76
C ILE A 753 -23.34 12.20 -8.72
N GLU A 754 -22.23 11.68 -8.21
CA GLU A 754 -21.65 10.41 -8.70
C GLU A 754 -21.41 9.47 -7.51
N GLU A 755 -22.07 8.31 -7.54
CA GLU A 755 -21.81 7.17 -6.67
C GLU A 755 -20.39 6.66 -6.89
N THR A 756 -19.50 6.88 -5.92
CA THR A 756 -18.25 6.12 -5.84
C THR A 756 -18.05 5.60 -4.42
N SER A 757 -17.94 4.27 -4.35
CA SER A 757 -17.64 3.39 -3.22
C SER A 757 -17.11 4.05 -1.95
N LEU A 758 -17.90 3.96 -0.88
CA LEU A 758 -17.46 4.17 0.51
C LEU A 758 -16.26 3.26 0.82
N ALA A 759 -15.07 3.83 0.91
CA ALA A 759 -13.91 3.15 1.45
C ALA A 759 -14.11 2.94 2.96
N GLN A 760 -14.41 1.70 3.36
CA GLN A 760 -14.31 1.27 4.76
C GLN A 760 -12.90 1.61 5.28
N LYS A 761 -12.80 2.45 6.31
CA LYS A 761 -11.63 2.41 7.18
C LYS A 761 -11.62 1.01 7.80
N ASN A 762 -10.60 0.23 7.46
CA ASN A 762 -10.41 -1.11 8.00
C ASN A 762 -10.37 -1.08 9.53
N LYS A 763 -10.95 -2.11 10.16
CA LYS A 763 -10.92 -2.37 11.61
C LYS A 763 -9.61 -1.89 12.25
N THR A 764 -9.67 -0.80 13.03
CA THR A 764 -8.52 -0.30 13.77
C THR A 764 -8.44 -1.06 15.10
N CYS A 765 -7.57 -2.06 15.17
CA CYS A 765 -6.95 -2.38 16.45
C CYS A 765 -5.80 -1.39 16.62
N ILE A 766 -5.84 -0.56 17.67
CA ILE A 766 -4.65 0.19 18.07
C ILE A 766 -3.68 -0.83 18.68
N VAL A 767 -2.63 -1.18 17.94
CA VAL A 767 -1.41 -1.77 18.49
C VAL A 767 -0.35 -0.69 18.44
N SER A 768 0.00 -0.18 19.61
CA SER A 768 1.20 0.62 19.86
C SER A 768 2.21 -0.30 20.55
N ASP A 769 3.42 -0.39 20.00
CA ASP A 769 4.40 -1.45 20.29
C ASP A 769 5.18 -1.28 21.61
N ASN A 770 4.76 -0.40 22.52
CA ASN A 770 5.44 -0.20 23.83
C ASN A 770 4.64 -0.63 25.08
N TYR A 771 3.41 -1.13 24.96
CA TYR A 771 2.62 -1.46 26.15
C TYR A 771 2.82 -2.87 26.71
N LYS A 772 3.00 -2.95 28.04
CA LYS A 772 3.28 -4.19 28.80
C LYS A 772 2.04 -4.97 29.27
N THR A 773 0.80 -4.59 28.93
CA THR A 773 -0.41 -5.38 29.29
C THR A 773 -1.53 -5.27 28.25
N MET A 774 -2.39 -6.30 28.20
CA MET A 774 -3.42 -6.60 27.18
C MET A 774 -4.26 -5.40 26.70
N ASN A 775 -4.33 -5.26 25.37
CA ASN A 775 -5.17 -4.26 24.71
C ASN A 775 -6.64 -4.72 24.60
N PRO A 776 -7.59 -3.77 24.54
CA PRO A 776 -9.02 -4.04 24.47
C PRO A 776 -9.42 -4.13 23.00
N CYS A 777 -10.07 -5.23 22.62
CA CYS A 777 -10.72 -5.34 21.34
C CYS A 777 -12.20 -5.01 21.52
N VAL A 778 -12.74 -4.06 20.75
CA VAL A 778 -14.19 -3.97 20.58
C VAL A 778 -14.61 -5.13 19.69
N VAL A 779 -15.14 -6.18 20.31
CA VAL A 779 -15.88 -7.23 19.61
C VAL A 779 -17.33 -6.77 19.53
N GLY A 780 -17.72 -6.23 18.39
CA GLY A 780 -19.14 -6.09 18.09
C GLY A 780 -19.71 -7.49 17.84
N MET A 781 -20.71 -7.89 18.64
CA MET A 781 -21.68 -8.91 18.24
C MET A 781 -22.55 -8.38 17.11
#